data_AF-A0A971A3X1-F1
#
_entry.id   AF-A0A971A3X1-F1
#
_cell.length_a   1.000
_cell.length_b   1.000
_cell.length_c   1.000
_cell.angle_alpha   90.00
_cell.angle_beta   90.00
_cell.angle_gamma   90.00
#
_symmetry.space_group_name_H-M   'P 1'
#
loop_
_entity.id
_entity.type
_entity.pdbx_description
1 polymer ?
#
loop_
_entity_poly.entity_id
_entity_poly.type
_entity_poly.pdbx_seq_one_letter_code
_entity_poly.pdbx_strand_id
1 'polypeptide(L)'
;MFDRSKGLVLLAVAILAWPAALGHACFSIIVGKDASTDGGVLVGHNEDDYPPQVVHHHKVPRRTYGPGDTLVLRNGGVLEQVEQTWAYLWSEMPGMLFSDSCVNEWGVTVTSDNCPSREDRAELSEGGIGWMLRRLVAQRARTAREGVLLAGRLVERFGYIASGRTYIIADPDEGWLFCVVQGKRWLARRVADDEVAMVANTYTIRQVDLSDEDNVLASADIVTYAVERGWYDPARDGPFDFAAVYANPASASHPDNAGRQWSGLRYVARDPIEPGFDLPFSVVPRHKLSVADIMEILRHDEADKPEPSVPASGFHCALCSGATQTSFVAQLRPSLPPDIGIVYWVCLAEPRTSVYLPFHFGISDFPAGFRTESEQPASDVYDRKVGAAFAADPREAFWTFSNFRDKVDRHGPAFVAAVRAEALRIERRAVAMQKPLEEMAKRLHKTDGIVAGESLANFSKGLYLSALEGMDKVLKQPAGDKQIAARARAIHEAAITLDSHVDIADELYATADLDPGIDNPQLRCDLVKMAKGGIDGVFLAVYVRQAPKLNAETYAEAQRMAASKFDAIGRLTQSMYPDRCALARRPDDVERIVATGRRAIMIGVENGFPIAEELDLLNHYYDRGARYVTLCHTAHNQICDSSSQPEPLHGGLSPFGKRAVARMNELGIMCDASHISEKSFFDLLEVTRAPILVSHSGCSAVYPHDRNLTDEQLRALRDNGGVIQIVALDAYLRPETPERQEAVRRLREELGVPSYAERQKWSTKQREAMRPRLREYYRRYEEMAETVPIATVKDFVDHIDHAVRVAGIDHVGIGTDFDGGGAVSGFANHAEALNVTIELVRRGYSDEDIRKIWGGNLLRLWRRVEAVSTKR
;
A
#
# COMPACT_ATOMS: atom_id res chain seq x y z
N MET A 1 -22.03 -56.96 -16.95
CA MET A 1 -23.25 -56.87 -16.12
C MET A 1 -23.00 -55.77 -15.08
N PHE A 2 -23.94 -54.83 -14.99
CA PHE A 2 -23.93 -53.54 -14.27
C PHE A 2 -23.17 -52.36 -14.89
N ASP A 3 -23.96 -51.60 -15.65
CA ASP A 3 -23.75 -50.28 -16.23
C ASP A 3 -23.80 -49.19 -15.13
N ARG A 4 -22.84 -48.24 -15.17
CA ARG A 4 -22.66 -47.10 -14.25
C ARG A 4 -23.32 -45.82 -14.78
N SER A 5 -24.40 -45.93 -15.54
CA SER A 5 -25.23 -44.80 -15.95
C SER A 5 -26.34 -44.54 -14.92
N LYS A 6 -26.09 -43.67 -13.94
CA LYS A 6 -27.06 -42.86 -13.14
C LYS A 6 -26.40 -42.40 -11.84
N GLY A 7 -25.91 -41.17 -11.82
CA GLY A 7 -25.51 -40.52 -10.58
C GLY A 7 -24.44 -39.45 -10.76
N LEU A 8 -24.74 -38.38 -11.52
CA LEU A 8 -24.06 -37.09 -11.38
C LEU A 8 -24.78 -35.98 -12.19
N VAL A 9 -25.99 -35.56 -11.80
CA VAL A 9 -26.67 -34.40 -12.42
C VAL A 9 -27.37 -33.52 -11.36
N LEU A 10 -26.88 -33.46 -10.11
CA LEU A 10 -27.63 -32.74 -9.07
C LEU A 10 -26.77 -31.98 -8.05
N LEU A 11 -25.65 -31.38 -8.48
CA LEU A 11 -24.90 -30.47 -7.61
C LEU A 11 -24.15 -29.39 -8.39
N ALA A 12 -24.87 -28.37 -8.85
CA ALA A 12 -24.31 -27.08 -9.27
C ALA A 12 -25.33 -25.93 -9.12
N VAL A 13 -26.10 -25.91 -8.02
CA VAL A 13 -26.97 -24.78 -7.63
C VAL A 13 -26.58 -24.25 -6.24
N ALA A 14 -25.30 -24.35 -5.88
CA ALA A 14 -24.75 -23.61 -4.76
C ALA A 14 -23.88 -22.48 -5.32
N ILE A 15 -24.52 -21.49 -5.95
CA ILE A 15 -23.92 -20.16 -6.03
C ILE A 15 -23.83 -19.67 -4.59
N LEU A 16 -22.60 -19.39 -4.17
CA LEU A 16 -22.25 -18.79 -2.90
C LEU A 16 -23.14 -17.58 -2.62
N ALA A 17 -24.16 -17.79 -1.78
CA ALA A 17 -24.77 -16.73 -0.98
C ALA A 17 -23.77 -16.34 0.12
N TRP A 18 -22.74 -15.56 -0.26
CA TRP A 18 -22.03 -14.70 0.68
C TRP A 18 -22.88 -13.43 0.88
N PRO A 19 -22.80 -12.72 2.02
CA PRO A 19 -23.90 -11.87 2.47
C PRO A 19 -24.03 -10.71 1.47
N ALA A 20 -25.25 -10.43 1.05
CA ALA A 20 -25.61 -9.24 0.29
C ALA A 20 -25.50 -7.95 1.13
N ALA A 21 -24.44 -7.83 1.93
CA ALA A 21 -24.18 -6.78 2.88
C ALA A 21 -22.69 -6.43 2.84
N LEU A 22 -22.30 -5.66 1.81
CA LEU A 22 -21.19 -4.70 1.74
C LEU A 22 -21.23 -4.11 0.30
N GLY A 23 -21.52 -2.80 0.19
CA GLY A 23 -21.96 -2.05 -1.00
C GLY A 23 -21.41 -2.44 -2.38
N HIS A 24 -22.28 -2.97 -3.23
CA HIS A 24 -22.12 -2.97 -4.70
C HIS A 24 -22.78 -1.70 -5.25
N ALA A 25 -21.98 -0.78 -5.76
CA ALA A 25 -22.41 0.61 -5.83
C ALA A 25 -22.12 1.31 -7.17
N CYS A 26 -22.49 0.71 -8.32
CA CYS A 26 -22.41 1.39 -9.63
C CYS A 26 -23.14 2.75 -9.59
N PHE A 27 -22.69 3.68 -10.42
CA PHE A 27 -23.28 5.01 -10.50
C PHE A 27 -23.34 5.49 -11.95
N SER A 28 -24.50 5.94 -12.40
CA SER A 28 -24.71 6.40 -13.77
C SER A 28 -25.25 7.82 -13.85
N ILE A 29 -24.88 8.53 -14.90
CA ILE A 29 -25.34 9.88 -15.24
C ILE A 29 -25.83 9.88 -16.68
N ILE A 30 -26.95 10.53 -16.93
CA ILE A 30 -27.46 10.77 -18.29
C ILE A 30 -27.84 12.23 -18.45
N VAL A 31 -27.34 12.87 -19.50
CA VAL A 31 -27.52 14.29 -19.79
C VAL A 31 -28.28 14.41 -21.10
N GLY A 32 -29.45 15.07 -21.07
CA GLY A 32 -30.22 15.36 -22.26
C GLY A 32 -29.45 16.23 -23.27
N LYS A 33 -29.85 16.17 -24.54
CA LYS A 33 -29.10 16.83 -25.63
C LYS A 33 -29.02 18.36 -25.50
N ASP A 34 -30.04 19.00 -24.93
CA ASP A 34 -30.08 20.45 -24.69
C ASP A 34 -29.38 20.83 -23.38
N ALA A 35 -29.26 19.88 -22.44
CA ALA A 35 -28.45 20.00 -21.23
C ALA A 35 -26.95 19.81 -21.46
N SER A 36 -26.51 19.30 -22.61
CA SER A 36 -25.09 19.13 -22.91
C SER A 36 -24.48 20.31 -23.69
N THR A 37 -23.17 20.50 -23.60
CA THR A 37 -22.48 21.56 -24.37
C THR A 37 -22.41 21.28 -25.87
N ASP A 38 -22.57 20.02 -26.28
CA ASP A 38 -22.29 19.57 -27.65
C ASP A 38 -23.57 19.29 -28.46
N GLY A 39 -24.75 19.45 -27.85
CA GLY A 39 -26.05 19.29 -28.53
C GLY A 39 -26.44 17.83 -28.77
N GLY A 40 -25.88 16.90 -28.01
CA GLY A 40 -26.19 15.46 -28.07
C GLY A 40 -26.15 14.84 -26.67
N VAL A 41 -26.65 13.62 -26.53
CA VAL A 41 -26.74 12.97 -25.21
C VAL A 41 -25.35 12.58 -24.69
N LEU A 42 -25.13 12.74 -23.38
CA LEU A 42 -23.96 12.20 -22.68
C LEU A 42 -24.41 11.12 -21.70
N VAL A 43 -23.66 10.01 -21.64
CA VAL A 43 -23.84 8.96 -20.61
C VAL A 43 -22.53 8.76 -19.87
N GLY A 44 -22.54 8.91 -18.55
CA GLY A 44 -21.42 8.60 -17.67
C GLY A 44 -21.72 7.39 -16.78
N HIS A 45 -20.72 6.58 -16.46
CA HIS A 45 -20.91 5.40 -15.61
C HIS A 45 -19.62 4.99 -14.87
N ASN A 46 -19.73 4.69 -13.59
CA ASN A 46 -18.75 3.95 -12.80
C ASN A 46 -19.26 2.52 -12.58
N GLU A 47 -18.46 1.54 -12.98
CA GLU A 47 -18.73 0.12 -12.75
C GLU A 47 -17.92 -0.37 -11.53
N ASP A 48 -18.65 -0.66 -10.45
CA ASP A 48 -18.10 -0.95 -9.13
C ASP A 48 -18.25 -2.42 -8.77
N ASP A 49 -17.13 -3.14 -8.72
CA ASP A 49 -17.05 -4.57 -8.46
C ASP A 49 -15.79 -4.92 -7.64
N TYR A 50 -15.81 -6.01 -6.86
CA TYR A 50 -14.65 -6.40 -6.05
C TYR A 50 -13.69 -7.34 -6.80
N PRO A 51 -12.36 -7.21 -6.59
CA PRO A 51 -11.37 -8.07 -7.22
C PRO A 51 -11.48 -9.54 -6.75
N PRO A 52 -10.98 -10.50 -7.54
CA PRO A 52 -10.25 -10.29 -8.80
C PRO A 52 -11.18 -10.03 -9.99
N GLN A 53 -10.94 -8.94 -10.72
CA GLN A 53 -11.66 -8.58 -11.96
C GLN A 53 -10.66 -8.26 -13.06
N VAL A 54 -11.09 -8.32 -14.31
CA VAL A 54 -10.37 -7.77 -15.46
C VAL A 54 -11.37 -7.09 -16.37
N VAL A 55 -10.96 -5.99 -17.01
CA VAL A 55 -11.80 -5.26 -17.96
C VAL A 55 -11.14 -5.25 -19.33
N HIS A 56 -11.83 -5.78 -20.32
CA HIS A 56 -11.39 -5.80 -21.72
C HIS A 56 -12.29 -4.88 -22.56
N HIS A 57 -11.75 -4.33 -23.64
CA HIS A 57 -12.48 -3.44 -24.53
C HIS A 57 -12.32 -3.86 -25.99
N HIS A 58 -13.43 -4.19 -26.65
CA HIS A 58 -13.44 -4.73 -28.00
C HIS A 58 -14.23 -3.86 -28.97
N LYS A 59 -13.79 -3.83 -30.25
CA LYS A 59 -14.65 -3.48 -31.38
C LYS A 59 -15.23 -4.75 -32.00
N VAL A 60 -16.52 -4.97 -31.84
CA VAL A 60 -17.23 -6.09 -32.47
C VAL A 60 -17.77 -5.63 -33.83
N PRO A 61 -17.41 -6.29 -34.95
CA PRO A 61 -17.88 -5.91 -36.28
C PRO A 61 -19.33 -6.36 -36.51
N ARG A 62 -19.96 -5.83 -37.57
CA ARG A 62 -21.24 -6.36 -38.07
C ARG A 62 -21.11 -7.85 -38.38
N ARG A 63 -22.17 -8.61 -38.12
CA ARG A 63 -22.26 -10.03 -38.49
C ARG A 63 -23.54 -10.28 -39.27
N THR A 64 -23.46 -11.20 -40.22
CA THR A 64 -24.59 -11.63 -41.05
C THR A 64 -24.91 -13.08 -40.73
N TYR A 65 -26.20 -13.40 -40.71
CA TYR A 65 -26.73 -14.71 -40.35
C TYR A 65 -27.67 -15.24 -41.45
N GLY A 66 -27.78 -16.55 -41.56
CA GLY A 66 -28.65 -17.22 -42.52
C GLY A 66 -30.13 -17.17 -42.11
N PRO A 67 -31.07 -17.29 -43.06
CA PRO A 67 -32.48 -17.42 -42.75
C PRO A 67 -32.75 -18.62 -41.83
N GLY A 68 -33.46 -18.39 -40.73
CA GLY A 68 -33.81 -19.45 -39.76
C GLY A 68 -32.74 -19.73 -38.71
N ASP A 69 -31.61 -19.02 -38.73
CA ASP A 69 -30.62 -19.10 -37.65
C ASP A 69 -31.25 -18.72 -36.30
N THR A 70 -30.76 -19.36 -35.24
CA THR A 70 -31.21 -19.10 -33.87
C THR A 70 -30.02 -18.82 -32.96
N LEU A 71 -30.31 -18.15 -31.86
CA LEU A 71 -29.40 -17.82 -30.79
C LEU A 71 -29.92 -18.47 -29.51
N VAL A 72 -29.07 -19.25 -28.85
CA VAL A 72 -29.38 -19.82 -27.54
C VAL A 72 -28.93 -18.83 -26.46
N LEU A 73 -29.87 -18.43 -25.62
CA LEU A 73 -29.61 -17.61 -24.43
C LEU A 73 -28.83 -18.42 -23.39
N ARG A 74 -28.09 -17.73 -22.51
CA ARG A 74 -27.25 -18.39 -21.48
C ARG A 74 -27.98 -19.46 -20.67
N ASN A 75 -29.27 -19.25 -20.39
CA ASN A 75 -30.09 -20.15 -19.58
C ASN A 75 -30.99 -21.09 -20.41
N GLY A 76 -30.74 -21.23 -21.70
CA GLY A 76 -31.38 -22.21 -22.57
C GLY A 76 -32.51 -21.70 -23.46
N GLY A 77 -33.02 -20.48 -23.23
CA GLY A 77 -34.05 -19.89 -24.09
C GLY A 77 -33.57 -19.69 -25.52
N VAL A 78 -34.46 -19.87 -26.50
CA VAL A 78 -34.07 -19.78 -27.92
C VAL A 78 -34.70 -18.54 -28.53
N LEU A 79 -33.87 -17.74 -29.18
CA LEU A 79 -34.28 -16.52 -29.87
C LEU A 79 -33.92 -16.61 -31.34
N GLU A 80 -34.82 -16.15 -32.18
CA GLU A 80 -34.67 -16.05 -33.62
C GLU A 80 -33.57 -15.02 -33.92
N GLN A 81 -32.65 -15.38 -34.81
CA GLN A 81 -31.55 -14.51 -35.18
C GLN A 81 -32.00 -13.48 -36.23
N VAL A 82 -31.46 -12.26 -36.12
CA VAL A 82 -31.65 -11.23 -37.15
C VAL A 82 -30.67 -11.46 -38.29
N GLU A 83 -31.05 -11.08 -39.51
CA GLU A 83 -30.19 -11.24 -40.70
C GLU A 83 -28.83 -10.54 -40.52
N GLN A 84 -28.81 -9.39 -39.83
CA GLN A 84 -27.60 -8.64 -39.55
C GLN A 84 -27.62 -8.05 -38.14
N THR A 85 -26.50 -8.16 -37.42
CA THR A 85 -26.24 -7.41 -36.19
C THR A 85 -25.35 -6.21 -36.46
N TRP A 86 -25.55 -5.14 -35.69
CA TRP A 86 -24.75 -3.92 -35.76
C TRP A 86 -23.37 -4.11 -35.16
N ALA A 87 -22.42 -3.29 -35.61
CA ALA A 87 -21.12 -3.18 -34.98
C ALA A 87 -21.24 -2.42 -33.65
N TYR A 88 -20.43 -2.77 -32.65
CA TYR A 88 -20.44 -2.10 -31.35
C TYR A 88 -19.09 -2.14 -30.65
N LEU A 89 -18.84 -1.13 -29.82
CA LEU A 89 -17.81 -1.13 -28.79
C LEU A 89 -18.35 -1.88 -27.58
N TRP A 90 -17.53 -2.72 -26.96
CA TRP A 90 -17.90 -3.56 -25.83
C TRP A 90 -16.84 -3.45 -24.73
N SER A 91 -17.25 -2.97 -23.55
CA SER A 91 -16.50 -3.14 -22.31
C SER A 91 -16.96 -4.46 -21.66
N GLU A 92 -16.07 -5.46 -21.65
CA GLU A 92 -16.31 -6.81 -21.16
C GLU A 92 -15.70 -6.99 -19.77
N MET A 93 -16.46 -7.55 -18.84
CA MET A 93 -15.97 -7.99 -17.53
C MET A 93 -16.20 -9.50 -17.37
N PRO A 94 -15.21 -10.33 -17.75
CA PRO A 94 -15.34 -11.79 -17.67
C PRO A 94 -15.70 -12.25 -16.26
N GLY A 95 -16.78 -13.01 -16.13
CA GLY A 95 -17.27 -13.54 -14.85
C GLY A 95 -18.38 -12.68 -14.21
N MET A 96 -18.54 -11.44 -14.66
CA MET A 96 -19.57 -10.53 -14.17
C MET A 96 -20.73 -10.44 -15.17
N LEU A 97 -21.84 -11.10 -14.84
CA LEU A 97 -22.95 -11.29 -15.77
C LEU A 97 -23.72 -10.01 -16.12
N PHE A 98 -23.48 -8.90 -15.43
CA PHE A 98 -24.28 -7.69 -15.60
C PHE A 98 -23.45 -6.40 -15.69
N SER A 99 -22.13 -6.48 -15.64
CA SER A 99 -21.22 -5.32 -15.56
C SER A 99 -20.71 -4.84 -16.94
N ASP A 100 -21.11 -5.51 -18.02
CA ASP A 100 -20.71 -5.12 -19.37
C ASP A 100 -21.31 -3.76 -19.77
N SER A 101 -20.63 -3.02 -20.65
CA SER A 101 -21.18 -1.81 -21.28
C SER A 101 -20.99 -1.85 -22.80
N CYS A 102 -21.93 -1.27 -23.56
CA CYS A 102 -21.90 -1.31 -25.03
C CYS A 102 -22.26 0.04 -25.66
N VAL A 103 -21.64 0.37 -26.80
CA VAL A 103 -22.04 1.49 -27.67
C VAL A 103 -22.01 1.03 -29.13
N ASN A 104 -23.15 1.04 -29.83
CA ASN A 104 -23.21 0.58 -31.21
C ASN A 104 -22.96 1.68 -32.26
N GLU A 105 -22.92 1.32 -33.54
CA GLU A 105 -22.64 2.24 -34.66
C GLU A 105 -23.68 3.33 -34.89
N TRP A 106 -24.84 3.23 -34.24
CA TRP A 106 -25.88 4.25 -34.23
C TRP A 106 -25.80 5.15 -32.99
N GLY A 107 -24.84 4.88 -32.10
CA GLY A 107 -24.69 5.57 -30.82
C GLY A 107 -25.54 4.99 -29.71
N VAL A 108 -26.28 3.89 -29.96
CA VAL A 108 -27.08 3.23 -28.92
C VAL A 108 -26.14 2.69 -27.84
N THR A 109 -26.14 3.39 -26.72
CA THR A 109 -25.33 3.15 -25.52
C THR A 109 -26.18 2.42 -24.50
N VAL A 110 -25.66 1.33 -23.94
CA VAL A 110 -26.36 0.55 -22.92
C VAL A 110 -25.42 0.16 -21.79
N THR A 111 -25.76 0.56 -20.56
CA THR A 111 -25.14 0.13 -19.28
C THR A 111 -26.24 -0.12 -18.24
N SER A 112 -25.93 -0.48 -16.98
CA SER A 112 -26.93 -0.58 -15.91
C SER A 112 -26.35 -0.40 -14.51
N ASP A 113 -27.22 0.02 -13.61
CA ASP A 113 -26.97 -0.07 -12.17
C ASP A 113 -27.80 -1.21 -11.56
N ASN A 114 -27.23 -1.87 -10.54
CA ASN A 114 -27.94 -2.89 -9.77
C ASN A 114 -29.02 -2.22 -8.91
N CYS A 115 -30.29 -2.32 -9.29
CA CYS A 115 -31.42 -1.69 -8.60
C CYS A 115 -32.41 -2.79 -8.18
N PRO A 116 -32.22 -3.43 -7.03
CA PRO A 116 -33.05 -4.56 -6.62
C PRO A 116 -34.52 -4.18 -6.50
N SER A 117 -35.38 -5.04 -7.03
CA SER A 117 -36.83 -4.96 -6.97
C SER A 117 -37.40 -5.74 -5.78
N ARG A 118 -38.69 -5.53 -5.51
CA ARG A 118 -39.41 -6.07 -4.35
C ARG A 118 -39.86 -7.52 -4.52
N GLU A 119 -39.83 -8.01 -5.75
CA GLU A 119 -40.25 -9.35 -6.13
C GLU A 119 -39.53 -10.42 -5.30
N ASP A 120 -40.32 -11.38 -4.82
CA ASP A 120 -39.89 -12.53 -4.01
C ASP A 120 -39.98 -13.86 -4.78
N ARG A 121 -40.46 -13.81 -6.03
CA ARG A 121 -40.62 -14.96 -6.95
C ARG A 121 -40.53 -14.49 -8.39
N ALA A 122 -39.66 -15.15 -9.16
CA ALA A 122 -39.44 -14.84 -10.56
C ALA A 122 -40.48 -15.53 -11.47
N GLU A 123 -41.10 -14.76 -12.36
CA GLU A 123 -41.88 -15.30 -13.47
C GLU A 123 -40.99 -15.47 -14.70
N LEU A 124 -40.44 -16.67 -14.88
CA LEU A 124 -39.51 -16.98 -15.95
C LEU A 124 -40.11 -17.93 -16.99
N SER A 125 -39.68 -17.79 -18.23
CA SER A 125 -39.97 -18.69 -19.34
C SER A 125 -38.67 -19.02 -20.04
N GLU A 126 -38.47 -20.29 -20.39
CA GLU A 126 -37.28 -20.77 -21.10
C GLU A 126 -35.95 -20.38 -20.41
N GLY A 127 -35.91 -20.42 -19.08
CA GLY A 127 -34.72 -20.09 -18.28
C GLY A 127 -34.44 -18.60 -18.08
N GLY A 128 -35.21 -17.71 -18.72
CA GLY A 128 -35.12 -16.27 -18.54
C GLY A 128 -33.93 -15.58 -19.23
N ILE A 129 -33.96 -14.24 -19.19
CA ILE A 129 -32.93 -13.37 -19.76
C ILE A 129 -32.22 -12.53 -18.69
N GLY A 130 -30.93 -12.30 -18.90
CA GLY A 130 -30.07 -11.47 -18.03
C GLY A 130 -28.85 -10.97 -18.80
N TRP A 131 -27.74 -11.72 -18.70
CA TRP A 131 -26.44 -11.41 -19.34
C TRP A 131 -26.48 -11.02 -20.83
N MET A 132 -27.48 -11.48 -21.59
CA MET A 132 -27.59 -11.19 -23.02
C MET A 132 -28.44 -9.96 -23.36
N LEU A 133 -29.22 -9.42 -22.41
CA LEU A 133 -30.17 -8.34 -22.67
C LEU A 133 -29.48 -7.11 -23.29
N ARG A 134 -28.43 -6.61 -22.63
CA ARG A 134 -27.64 -5.46 -23.07
C ARG A 134 -27.04 -5.64 -24.47
N ARG A 135 -26.41 -6.78 -24.70
CA ARG A 135 -25.76 -7.09 -25.99
C ARG A 135 -26.77 -7.24 -27.10
N LEU A 136 -27.93 -7.84 -26.83
CA LEU A 136 -29.02 -7.93 -27.82
C LEU A 136 -29.56 -6.54 -28.19
N VAL A 137 -29.66 -5.61 -27.23
CA VAL A 137 -30.01 -4.22 -27.53
C VAL A 137 -28.95 -3.59 -28.43
N ALA A 138 -27.67 -3.65 -28.04
CA ALA A 138 -26.58 -3.09 -28.85
C ALA A 138 -26.48 -3.70 -30.26
N GLN A 139 -26.73 -5.00 -30.39
CA GLN A 139 -26.67 -5.74 -31.65
C GLN A 139 -27.82 -5.42 -32.60
N ARG A 140 -28.99 -4.97 -32.12
CA ARG A 140 -30.22 -4.95 -32.91
C ARG A 140 -30.89 -3.57 -33.00
N ALA A 141 -30.74 -2.70 -32.01
CA ALA A 141 -31.39 -1.39 -31.99
C ALA A 141 -30.63 -0.33 -32.81
N ARG A 142 -31.35 0.57 -33.47
CA ARG A 142 -30.78 1.77 -34.14
C ARG A 142 -31.04 3.06 -33.35
N THR A 143 -32.02 3.05 -32.46
CA THR A 143 -32.33 4.18 -31.56
C THR A 143 -32.50 3.69 -30.13
N ALA A 144 -32.44 4.61 -29.17
CA ALA A 144 -32.62 4.33 -27.76
C ALA A 144 -34.04 3.81 -27.47
N ARG A 145 -35.07 4.43 -28.03
CA ARG A 145 -36.47 3.94 -27.94
C ARG A 145 -36.64 2.55 -28.54
N GLU A 146 -36.05 2.27 -29.71
CA GLU A 146 -36.04 0.91 -30.25
C GLU A 146 -35.39 -0.08 -29.28
N GLY A 147 -34.31 0.34 -28.62
CA GLY A 147 -33.61 -0.42 -27.60
C GLY A 147 -34.47 -0.71 -26.37
N VAL A 148 -35.18 0.29 -25.85
CA VAL A 148 -36.14 0.17 -24.74
C VAL A 148 -37.24 -0.83 -25.09
N LEU A 149 -37.88 -0.67 -26.25
CA LEU A 149 -38.96 -1.56 -26.69
C LEU A 149 -38.47 -2.99 -26.95
N LEU A 150 -37.26 -3.14 -27.49
CA LEU A 150 -36.64 -4.46 -27.66
C LEU A 150 -36.35 -5.12 -26.31
N ALA A 151 -35.76 -4.39 -25.37
CA ALA A 151 -35.48 -4.91 -24.03
C ALA A 151 -36.77 -5.33 -23.33
N GLY A 152 -37.81 -4.50 -23.41
CA GLY A 152 -39.13 -4.77 -22.86
C GLY A 152 -39.75 -6.06 -23.41
N ARG A 153 -39.79 -6.23 -24.74
CA ARG A 153 -40.31 -7.45 -25.37
C ARG A 153 -39.54 -8.71 -24.96
N LEU A 154 -38.22 -8.61 -24.82
CA LEU A 154 -37.39 -9.74 -24.38
C LEU A 154 -37.65 -10.11 -22.91
N VAL A 155 -37.82 -9.10 -22.05
CA VAL A 155 -38.20 -9.27 -20.65
C VAL A 155 -39.60 -9.88 -20.53
N GLU A 156 -40.58 -9.42 -21.30
CA GLU A 156 -41.93 -9.99 -21.29
C GLU A 156 -41.96 -11.45 -21.78
N ARG A 157 -41.16 -11.76 -22.81
CA ARG A 157 -41.05 -13.12 -23.35
C ARG A 157 -40.42 -14.07 -22.33
N PHE A 158 -39.22 -13.77 -21.87
CA PHE A 158 -38.40 -14.71 -21.11
C PHE A 158 -38.47 -14.51 -19.59
N GLY A 159 -38.72 -13.29 -19.12
CA GLY A 159 -38.57 -12.89 -17.72
C GLY A 159 -37.11 -12.62 -17.35
N TYR A 160 -36.89 -11.57 -16.56
CA TYR A 160 -35.59 -11.17 -16.06
C TYR A 160 -35.18 -12.00 -14.85
N ILE A 161 -33.96 -12.55 -14.90
CA ILE A 161 -33.52 -13.60 -13.95
C ILE A 161 -33.04 -13.06 -12.59
N ALA A 162 -32.54 -11.82 -12.55
CA ALA A 162 -31.97 -11.23 -11.35
C ALA A 162 -33.02 -10.39 -10.59
N SER A 163 -32.66 -9.92 -9.39
CA SER A 163 -33.57 -9.20 -8.50
C SER A 163 -34.07 -7.86 -9.05
N GLY A 164 -33.56 -7.32 -10.16
CA GLY A 164 -33.98 -6.04 -10.75
C GLY A 164 -32.81 -5.11 -11.06
N ARG A 165 -32.95 -4.25 -12.09
CA ARG A 165 -31.92 -3.29 -12.54
C ARG A 165 -32.51 -2.07 -13.22
N THR A 166 -31.75 -0.98 -13.24
CA THR A 166 -31.99 0.15 -14.14
C THR A 166 -30.96 0.13 -15.26
N TYR A 167 -31.40 -0.12 -16.48
CA TYR A 167 -30.57 0.01 -17.67
C TYR A 167 -30.63 1.46 -18.18
N ILE A 168 -29.47 2.02 -18.48
CA ILE A 168 -29.36 3.31 -19.14
C ILE A 168 -29.28 3.02 -20.64
N ILE A 169 -30.25 3.47 -21.41
CA ILE A 169 -30.33 3.26 -22.86
C ILE A 169 -30.41 4.62 -23.52
N ALA A 170 -29.39 5.01 -24.29
CA ALA A 170 -29.30 6.32 -24.91
C ALA A 170 -28.81 6.24 -26.35
N ASP A 171 -29.11 7.25 -27.15
CA ASP A 171 -28.56 7.46 -28.49
C ASP A 171 -28.23 8.96 -28.64
N PRO A 172 -27.77 9.44 -29.82
CA PRO A 172 -27.45 10.87 -29.97
C PRO A 172 -28.61 11.85 -29.76
N ASP A 173 -29.87 11.41 -29.80
CA ASP A 173 -31.07 12.26 -29.73
C ASP A 173 -31.82 12.17 -28.39
N GLU A 174 -31.89 10.98 -27.78
CA GLU A 174 -32.65 10.78 -26.54
C GLU A 174 -32.03 9.73 -25.59
N GLY A 175 -32.42 9.84 -24.32
CA GLY A 175 -31.91 9.03 -23.23
C GLY A 175 -33.03 8.47 -22.35
N TRP A 176 -32.93 7.20 -21.98
CA TRP A 176 -33.95 6.47 -21.23
C TRP A 176 -33.36 5.72 -20.03
N LEU A 177 -34.10 5.73 -18.92
CA LEU A 177 -33.89 4.82 -17.79
C LEU A 177 -34.93 3.69 -17.90
N PHE A 178 -34.47 2.48 -18.19
CA PHE A 178 -35.28 1.26 -18.29
C PHE A 178 -35.15 0.44 -17.00
N CYS A 179 -36.14 0.53 -16.13
CA CYS A 179 -36.23 -0.23 -14.90
C CYS A 179 -36.90 -1.59 -15.15
N VAL A 180 -36.12 -2.66 -15.06
CA VAL A 180 -36.62 -4.04 -15.11
C VAL A 180 -36.72 -4.60 -13.70
N VAL A 181 -37.82 -5.30 -13.41
CA VAL A 181 -38.03 -6.02 -12.16
C VAL A 181 -37.83 -7.52 -12.38
N GLN A 182 -37.63 -8.30 -11.31
CA GLN A 182 -37.50 -9.75 -11.47
C GLN A 182 -38.76 -10.34 -12.13
N GLY A 183 -38.59 -11.17 -13.17
CA GLY A 183 -39.72 -11.67 -13.96
C GLY A 183 -40.07 -10.77 -15.15
N LYS A 184 -41.36 -10.64 -15.48
CA LYS A 184 -41.78 -10.19 -16.84
C LYS A 184 -42.14 -8.71 -16.99
N ARG A 185 -42.02 -7.92 -15.93
CA ARG A 185 -42.46 -6.51 -15.94
C ARG A 185 -41.27 -5.56 -16.03
N TRP A 186 -41.56 -4.39 -16.58
CA TRP A 186 -40.60 -3.31 -16.72
C TRP A 186 -41.33 -1.98 -16.89
N LEU A 187 -40.62 -0.89 -16.61
CA LEU A 187 -41.03 0.48 -16.89
C LEU A 187 -39.81 1.30 -17.30
N ALA A 188 -39.96 2.17 -18.28
CA ALA A 188 -38.93 3.09 -18.73
C ALA A 188 -39.45 4.52 -18.79
N ARG A 189 -38.59 5.47 -18.43
CA ARG A 189 -38.86 6.90 -18.53
C ARG A 189 -37.75 7.60 -19.29
N ARG A 190 -38.13 8.48 -20.22
CA ARG A 190 -37.23 9.37 -20.96
C ARG A 190 -36.73 10.49 -20.06
N VAL A 191 -35.44 10.81 -20.19
CA VAL A 191 -34.85 12.01 -19.58
C VAL A 191 -35.09 13.16 -20.55
N ALA A 192 -35.65 14.27 -20.05
CA ALA A 192 -35.97 15.42 -20.89
C ALA A 192 -34.69 16.02 -21.51
N ASP A 193 -34.86 16.71 -22.63
CA ASP A 193 -33.72 17.20 -23.42
C ASP A 193 -32.85 18.19 -22.63
N ASP A 194 -33.44 18.98 -21.74
CA ASP A 194 -32.78 19.98 -20.91
C ASP A 194 -32.51 19.52 -19.47
N GLU A 195 -32.67 18.23 -19.18
CA GLU A 195 -32.50 17.65 -17.85
C GLU A 195 -31.31 16.68 -17.75
N VAL A 196 -30.92 16.41 -16.50
CA VAL A 196 -29.91 15.42 -16.12
C VAL A 196 -30.54 14.47 -15.11
N ALA A 197 -30.40 13.17 -15.34
CA ALA A 197 -30.77 12.14 -14.36
C ALA A 197 -29.52 11.43 -13.85
N MET A 198 -29.55 11.02 -12.59
CA MET A 198 -28.49 10.27 -11.95
C MET A 198 -29.07 9.05 -11.26
N VAL A 199 -28.38 7.93 -11.43
CA VAL A 199 -28.82 6.62 -10.97
C VAL A 199 -27.78 6.06 -10.01
N ALA A 200 -28.28 5.59 -8.88
CA ALA A 200 -27.55 4.78 -7.93
C ALA A 200 -28.23 3.41 -7.84
N ASN A 201 -27.92 2.61 -6.83
CA ASN A 201 -28.40 1.22 -6.75
C ASN A 201 -29.83 1.06 -6.22
N THR A 202 -30.70 2.01 -6.57
CA THR A 202 -32.14 2.00 -6.30
C THR A 202 -32.90 2.57 -7.49
N TYR A 203 -34.18 2.25 -7.63
CA TYR A 203 -35.00 2.84 -8.68
C TYR A 203 -35.23 4.33 -8.43
N THR A 204 -35.07 5.13 -9.48
CA THR A 204 -35.18 6.60 -9.43
C THR A 204 -36.41 7.14 -10.15
N ILE A 205 -37.13 6.30 -10.91
CA ILE A 205 -38.40 6.70 -11.53
C ILE A 205 -39.47 6.78 -10.45
N ARG A 206 -39.88 8.01 -10.10
CA ARG A 206 -40.93 8.30 -9.11
C ARG A 206 -42.32 8.23 -9.76
N GLN A 207 -43.17 9.22 -9.51
CA GLN A 207 -44.48 9.34 -10.16
C GLN A 207 -44.38 9.44 -11.68
N VAL A 208 -45.26 8.73 -12.39
CA VAL A 208 -45.33 8.70 -13.86
C VAL A 208 -46.77 8.77 -14.37
N ASP A 209 -46.95 9.37 -15.54
CA ASP A 209 -48.19 9.29 -16.31
C ASP A 209 -48.04 8.22 -17.39
N LEU A 210 -48.74 7.10 -17.23
CA LEU A 210 -48.69 5.98 -18.18
C LEU A 210 -49.39 6.30 -19.52
N SER A 211 -50.12 7.41 -19.62
CA SER A 211 -50.71 7.87 -20.88
C SER A 211 -49.73 8.70 -21.73
N ASP A 212 -48.61 9.15 -21.15
CA ASP A 212 -47.53 9.84 -21.86
C ASP A 212 -46.59 8.80 -22.52
N GLU A 213 -47.07 8.14 -23.58
CA GLU A 213 -46.30 7.13 -24.33
C GLU A 213 -45.05 7.72 -25.03
N ASP A 214 -44.97 9.05 -25.12
CA ASP A 214 -43.79 9.76 -25.63
C ASP A 214 -42.66 9.76 -24.61
N ASN A 215 -42.94 9.80 -23.30
CA ASN A 215 -41.89 9.84 -22.27
C ASN A 215 -41.90 8.64 -21.31
N VAL A 216 -42.93 7.81 -21.34
CA VAL A 216 -43.11 6.65 -20.46
C VAL A 216 -43.52 5.42 -21.26
N LEU A 217 -42.77 4.34 -21.11
CA LEU A 217 -43.06 3.04 -21.74
C LEU A 217 -43.06 1.97 -20.66
N ALA A 218 -44.04 1.08 -20.62
CA ALA A 218 -44.12 0.08 -19.57
C ALA A 218 -44.84 -1.20 -20.03
N SER A 219 -44.69 -2.27 -19.26
CA SER A 219 -45.56 -3.45 -19.38
C SER A 219 -47.01 -3.06 -19.16
N ALA A 220 -47.90 -3.54 -20.03
CA ALA A 220 -49.32 -3.18 -20.00
C ALA A 220 -50.01 -3.52 -18.67
N ASP A 221 -49.53 -4.53 -17.94
CA ASP A 221 -50.07 -4.98 -16.67
C ASP A 221 -49.31 -4.45 -15.45
N ILE A 222 -48.39 -3.50 -15.59
CA ILE A 222 -47.53 -3.01 -14.49
C ILE A 222 -48.36 -2.57 -13.27
N VAL A 223 -49.44 -1.81 -13.46
CA VAL A 223 -50.27 -1.34 -12.34
C VAL A 223 -51.09 -2.49 -11.75
N THR A 224 -51.75 -3.27 -12.61
CA THR A 224 -52.61 -4.39 -12.17
C THR A 224 -51.81 -5.42 -11.40
N TYR A 225 -50.58 -5.73 -11.85
CA TYR A 225 -49.66 -6.60 -11.15
C TYR A 225 -49.37 -6.10 -9.74
N ALA A 226 -49.00 -4.82 -9.58
CA ALA A 226 -48.75 -4.24 -8.26
C ALA A 226 -49.98 -4.29 -7.33
N VAL A 227 -51.18 -4.07 -7.87
CA VAL A 227 -52.45 -4.16 -7.13
C VAL A 227 -52.71 -5.59 -6.65
N GLU A 228 -52.58 -6.58 -7.54
CA GLU A 228 -52.77 -8.00 -7.20
C GLU A 228 -51.77 -8.49 -6.15
N ARG A 229 -50.58 -7.90 -6.13
CA ARG A 229 -49.52 -8.19 -5.15
C ARG A 229 -49.73 -7.46 -3.82
N GLY A 230 -50.71 -6.56 -3.73
CA GLY A 230 -50.99 -5.72 -2.57
C GLY A 230 -49.92 -4.66 -2.30
N TRP A 231 -49.12 -4.32 -3.32
CA TRP A 231 -48.05 -3.33 -3.21
C TRP A 231 -48.53 -1.91 -3.47
N TYR A 232 -49.63 -1.76 -4.19
CA TYR A 232 -50.21 -0.49 -4.60
C TYR A 232 -51.74 -0.54 -4.51
N ASP A 233 -52.35 0.49 -3.96
CA ASP A 233 -53.78 0.72 -3.98
C ASP A 233 -54.05 2.14 -4.51
N PRO A 234 -54.58 2.31 -5.73
CA PRO A 234 -54.83 3.64 -6.31
C PRO A 234 -55.70 4.56 -5.45
N ALA A 235 -56.61 3.99 -4.65
CA ALA A 235 -57.48 4.78 -3.78
C ALA A 235 -56.76 5.29 -2.52
N ARG A 236 -55.74 4.57 -2.06
CA ARG A 236 -54.95 4.90 -0.86
C ARG A 236 -53.70 5.71 -1.20
N ASP A 237 -52.99 5.31 -2.25
CA ASP A 237 -51.61 5.71 -2.51
C ASP A 237 -51.50 6.88 -3.52
N GLY A 238 -52.60 7.22 -4.23
CA GLY A 238 -52.63 8.34 -5.18
C GLY A 238 -52.06 7.99 -6.55
N PRO A 239 -51.36 8.92 -7.25
CA PRO A 239 -50.70 8.64 -8.53
C PRO A 239 -49.65 7.52 -8.43
N PHE A 240 -49.49 6.76 -9.51
CA PHE A 240 -48.57 5.62 -9.54
C PHE A 240 -47.10 6.06 -9.51
N ASP A 241 -46.39 5.69 -8.45
CA ASP A 241 -44.95 5.94 -8.25
C ASP A 241 -44.17 4.62 -8.36
N PHE A 242 -43.38 4.48 -9.42
CA PHE A 242 -42.74 3.20 -9.73
C PHE A 242 -41.75 2.77 -8.63
N ALA A 243 -40.86 3.66 -8.22
CA ALA A 243 -39.85 3.36 -7.20
C ALA A 243 -40.51 3.05 -5.84
N ALA A 244 -41.55 3.78 -5.43
CA ALA A 244 -42.27 3.49 -4.19
C ALA A 244 -42.94 2.11 -4.19
N VAL A 245 -43.42 1.66 -5.35
CA VAL A 245 -44.15 0.39 -5.49
C VAL A 245 -43.20 -0.81 -5.65
N TYR A 246 -42.16 -0.67 -6.48
CA TYR A 246 -41.34 -1.79 -6.95
C TYR A 246 -39.93 -1.87 -6.36
N ALA A 247 -39.39 -0.81 -5.77
CA ALA A 247 -38.05 -0.88 -5.20
C ALA A 247 -38.00 -1.84 -4.01
N ASN A 248 -36.90 -2.58 -3.89
CA ASN A 248 -36.63 -3.34 -2.70
C ASN A 248 -36.55 -2.37 -1.49
N PRO A 249 -37.34 -2.59 -0.42
CA PRO A 249 -37.40 -1.65 0.70
C PRO A 249 -36.03 -1.37 1.34
N ALA A 250 -35.18 -2.39 1.46
CA ALA A 250 -33.84 -2.23 2.04
C ALA A 250 -32.92 -1.38 1.16
N SER A 251 -33.02 -1.53 -0.17
CA SER A 251 -32.24 -0.71 -1.11
C SER A 251 -32.74 0.73 -1.18
N ALA A 252 -34.07 0.92 -1.19
CA ALA A 252 -34.71 2.22 -1.26
C ALA A 252 -34.46 3.08 0.00
N SER A 253 -34.37 2.44 1.17
CA SER A 253 -34.05 3.13 2.44
C SER A 253 -32.55 3.14 2.77
N HIS A 254 -31.67 2.72 1.86
CA HIS A 254 -30.24 2.68 2.13
C HIS A 254 -29.62 4.08 2.02
N PRO A 255 -29.00 4.63 3.08
CA PRO A 255 -28.48 5.99 3.07
C PRO A 255 -27.40 6.21 2.00
N ASP A 256 -26.55 5.22 1.72
CA ASP A 256 -25.54 5.35 0.64
C ASP A 256 -26.15 5.46 -0.76
N ASN A 257 -27.31 4.85 -1.02
CA ASN A 257 -27.94 4.92 -2.35
C ASN A 257 -28.52 6.31 -2.59
N ALA A 258 -29.36 6.76 -1.65
CA ALA A 258 -29.92 8.11 -1.68
C ALA A 258 -28.81 9.16 -1.59
N GLY A 259 -27.78 8.92 -0.77
CA GLY A 259 -26.65 9.81 -0.59
C GLY A 259 -25.82 9.99 -1.84
N ARG A 260 -25.52 8.90 -2.59
CA ARG A 260 -24.82 9.00 -3.88
C ARG A 260 -25.66 9.73 -4.93
N GLN A 261 -26.95 9.39 -5.05
CA GLN A 261 -27.84 10.09 -5.98
C GLN A 261 -27.92 11.59 -5.65
N TRP A 262 -28.09 11.95 -4.38
CA TRP A 262 -28.11 13.34 -3.93
C TRP A 262 -26.76 14.04 -4.15
N SER A 263 -25.65 13.40 -3.78
CA SER A 263 -24.28 13.88 -4.00
C SER A 263 -24.03 14.23 -5.45
N GLY A 264 -24.50 13.40 -6.38
CA GLY A 264 -24.40 13.70 -7.80
C GLY A 264 -25.32 14.85 -8.22
N LEU A 265 -26.61 14.77 -7.91
CA LEU A 265 -27.59 15.75 -8.39
C LEU A 265 -27.25 17.17 -7.92
N ARG A 266 -26.79 17.34 -6.68
CA ARG A 266 -26.40 18.66 -6.14
C ARG A 266 -25.24 19.31 -6.90
N TYR A 267 -24.38 18.56 -7.58
CA TYR A 267 -23.29 19.15 -8.39
C TYR A 267 -23.81 19.95 -9.57
N VAL A 268 -24.95 19.54 -10.10
CA VAL A 268 -25.45 20.06 -11.38
C VAL A 268 -26.72 20.88 -11.20
N ALA A 269 -27.53 20.59 -10.18
CA ALA A 269 -28.84 21.19 -10.00
C ALA A 269 -28.82 22.73 -9.96
N ARG A 270 -29.78 23.34 -10.66
CA ARG A 270 -30.01 24.78 -10.63
C ARG A 270 -30.54 25.25 -9.28
N ASP A 271 -31.48 24.50 -8.71
CA ASP A 271 -32.13 24.79 -7.44
C ASP A 271 -31.60 23.84 -6.34
N PRO A 272 -31.55 24.28 -5.06
CA PRO A 272 -31.13 23.42 -3.96
C PRO A 272 -32.00 22.16 -3.84
N ILE A 273 -31.36 21.02 -3.63
CA ILE A 273 -32.04 19.73 -3.41
C ILE A 273 -31.82 19.33 -1.96
N GLU A 274 -32.92 19.12 -1.24
CA GLU A 274 -32.86 18.60 0.13
C GLU A 274 -32.41 17.13 0.13
N PRO A 275 -31.51 16.71 1.04
CA PRO A 275 -31.12 15.32 1.16
C PRO A 275 -32.28 14.47 1.70
N GLY A 276 -32.48 13.28 1.13
CA GLY A 276 -33.52 12.36 1.56
C GLY A 276 -33.72 11.20 0.61
N PHE A 277 -34.72 10.37 0.88
CA PHE A 277 -35.06 9.20 0.07
C PHE A 277 -36.02 9.50 -1.09
N ASP A 278 -36.64 10.69 -1.10
CA ASP A 278 -37.59 11.13 -2.12
C ASP A 278 -36.94 12.15 -3.06
N LEU A 279 -35.83 11.74 -3.69
CA LEU A 279 -35.10 12.57 -4.64
C LEU A 279 -35.82 12.63 -5.99
N PRO A 280 -35.71 13.75 -6.73
CA PRO A 280 -36.29 13.85 -8.05
C PRO A 280 -35.65 12.86 -9.03
N PHE A 281 -36.44 12.42 -10.02
CA PHE A 281 -35.97 11.57 -11.13
C PHE A 281 -34.82 12.22 -11.92
N SER A 282 -34.97 13.52 -12.19
CA SER A 282 -34.08 14.34 -12.99
C SER A 282 -34.14 15.80 -12.54
N VAL A 283 -33.16 16.60 -12.96
CA VAL A 283 -33.07 18.03 -12.64
C VAL A 283 -32.58 18.83 -13.83
N VAL A 284 -33.02 20.09 -13.94
CA VAL A 284 -32.43 21.05 -14.88
C VAL A 284 -31.09 21.52 -14.33
N PRO A 285 -29.98 21.36 -15.07
CA PRO A 285 -28.68 21.75 -14.56
C PRO A 285 -28.48 23.27 -14.61
N ARG A 286 -27.68 23.80 -13.69
CA ARG A 286 -27.35 25.23 -13.54
C ARG A 286 -26.58 25.80 -14.74
N HIS A 287 -25.90 24.94 -15.49
CA HIS A 287 -25.25 25.22 -16.77
C HIS A 287 -25.23 23.94 -17.61
N LYS A 288 -25.03 24.07 -18.93
CA LYS A 288 -24.86 22.92 -19.81
C LYS A 288 -23.60 22.14 -19.44
N LEU A 289 -23.68 20.81 -19.38
CA LEU A 289 -22.60 19.93 -18.96
C LEU A 289 -21.76 19.46 -20.15
N SER A 290 -20.45 19.52 -19.98
CA SER A 290 -19.46 18.98 -20.91
C SER A 290 -19.02 17.58 -20.48
N VAL A 291 -18.32 16.88 -21.37
CA VAL A 291 -17.68 15.59 -21.04
C VAL A 291 -16.74 15.71 -19.82
N ALA A 292 -16.02 16.84 -19.69
CA ALA A 292 -15.12 17.06 -18.56
C ALA A 292 -15.87 17.22 -17.23
N ASP A 293 -17.07 17.83 -17.25
CA ASP A 293 -17.90 17.94 -16.05
C ASP A 293 -18.37 16.55 -15.59
N ILE A 294 -18.73 15.66 -16.53
CA ILE A 294 -19.13 14.28 -16.21
C ILE A 294 -17.95 13.48 -15.63
N MET A 295 -16.75 13.61 -16.21
CA MET A 295 -15.54 12.97 -15.68
C MET A 295 -15.24 13.41 -14.25
N GLU A 296 -15.39 14.70 -13.93
CA GLU A 296 -15.17 15.19 -12.57
C GLU A 296 -16.24 14.71 -11.58
N ILE A 297 -17.51 14.62 -11.99
CA ILE A 297 -18.56 14.05 -11.13
C ILE A 297 -18.26 12.57 -10.84
N LEU A 298 -17.89 11.78 -11.85
CA LEU A 298 -17.54 10.37 -11.69
C LEU A 298 -16.25 10.15 -10.87
N ARG A 299 -15.40 11.19 -10.72
CA ARG A 299 -14.17 11.15 -9.92
C ARG A 299 -14.37 11.45 -8.43
N HIS A 300 -15.53 11.97 -8.04
CA HIS A 300 -15.79 12.45 -6.68
C HIS A 300 -15.63 11.35 -5.61
N ASP A 301 -14.76 11.55 -4.63
CA ASP A 301 -14.43 10.58 -3.57
C ASP A 301 -14.71 11.09 -2.14
N GLU A 302 -14.36 10.33 -1.09
CA GLU A 302 -14.56 10.75 0.31
C GLU A 302 -13.56 11.84 0.79
N ALA A 303 -12.43 12.01 0.10
CA ALA A 303 -11.43 13.04 0.42
C ALA A 303 -11.87 14.42 -0.08
N ASP A 304 -12.76 14.49 -1.06
CA ASP A 304 -13.49 15.70 -1.42
C ASP A 304 -14.41 16.10 -0.25
N LYS A 305 -13.95 17.07 0.56
CA LYS A 305 -14.75 17.59 1.69
C LYS A 305 -16.05 18.19 1.18
N PRO A 306 -17.19 18.02 1.89
CA PRO A 306 -18.39 18.79 1.60
C PRO A 306 -18.03 20.28 1.60
N GLU A 307 -18.52 21.00 0.60
CA GLU A 307 -18.31 22.45 0.53
C GLU A 307 -18.80 23.10 1.85
N PRO A 308 -18.15 24.18 2.33
CA PRO A 308 -18.53 24.83 3.59
C PRO A 308 -19.99 25.29 3.66
N SER A 309 -20.65 25.41 2.51
CA SER A 309 -22.06 25.78 2.33
C SER A 309 -23.05 24.62 2.55
N VAL A 310 -22.57 23.38 2.65
CA VAL A 310 -23.40 22.18 2.78
C VAL A 310 -23.57 21.83 4.27
N PRO A 311 -24.80 21.78 4.80
CA PRO A 311 -25.04 21.33 6.17
C PRO A 311 -24.47 19.92 6.38
N ALA A 312 -23.94 19.64 7.57
CA ALA A 312 -23.51 18.29 7.93
C ALA A 312 -24.72 17.34 7.87
N SER A 313 -24.86 16.60 6.77
CA SER A 313 -25.89 15.60 6.55
C SER A 313 -25.25 14.21 6.50
N GLY A 314 -25.94 13.20 7.03
CA GLY A 314 -25.52 11.80 6.89
C GLY A 314 -25.68 11.21 5.48
N PHE A 315 -25.98 12.06 4.48
CA PHE A 315 -26.23 11.67 3.09
C PHE A 315 -25.09 12.04 2.13
N HIS A 316 -24.01 12.66 2.59
CA HIS A 316 -22.85 12.92 1.73
C HIS A 316 -22.08 11.61 1.46
N CYS A 317 -22.11 11.12 0.22
CA CYS A 317 -21.44 9.88 -0.18
C CYS A 317 -20.50 10.08 -1.38
N ALA A 318 -19.42 9.31 -1.42
CA ALA A 318 -18.49 9.21 -2.55
C ALA A 318 -19.15 8.54 -3.76
N LEU A 319 -18.81 8.99 -4.97
CA LEU A 319 -19.30 8.42 -6.24
C LEU A 319 -18.27 7.51 -6.90
N CYS A 320 -16.99 7.76 -6.61
CA CYS A 320 -15.84 6.92 -6.95
C CYS A 320 -15.42 6.15 -5.71
N SER A 321 -15.12 4.86 -5.86
CA SER A 321 -14.65 4.03 -4.76
C SER A 321 -13.49 3.13 -5.21
N GLY A 322 -12.77 2.54 -4.26
CA GLY A 322 -11.76 1.52 -4.57
C GLY A 322 -12.33 0.27 -5.24
N ALA A 323 -13.67 0.12 -5.28
CA ALA A 323 -14.35 -0.93 -6.02
C ALA A 323 -14.56 -0.57 -7.52
N THR A 324 -14.36 0.67 -7.95
CA THR A 324 -14.51 1.03 -9.38
C THR A 324 -13.45 0.33 -10.23
N GLN A 325 -13.89 -0.60 -11.09
CA GLN A 325 -13.01 -1.36 -11.98
C GLN A 325 -12.85 -0.68 -13.34
N THR A 326 -13.89 0.00 -13.81
CA THR A 326 -13.84 0.81 -15.03
C THR A 326 -14.84 1.94 -14.92
N SER A 327 -14.56 3.03 -15.61
CA SER A 327 -15.47 4.15 -15.75
C SER A 327 -15.47 4.63 -17.20
N PHE A 328 -16.62 5.12 -17.67
CA PHE A 328 -16.69 5.67 -19.02
C PHE A 328 -17.60 6.88 -19.14
N VAL A 329 -17.37 7.65 -20.21
CA VAL A 329 -18.29 8.67 -20.72
C VAL A 329 -18.54 8.43 -22.21
N ALA A 330 -19.77 8.13 -22.60
CA ALA A 330 -20.20 8.08 -23.99
C ALA A 330 -20.68 9.47 -24.42
N GLN A 331 -20.00 10.05 -25.40
CA GLN A 331 -20.30 11.35 -26.00
C GLN A 331 -20.92 11.12 -27.38
N LEU A 332 -22.21 11.43 -27.53
CA LEU A 332 -23.02 11.04 -28.69
C LEU A 332 -23.43 12.28 -29.49
N ARG A 333 -22.61 12.70 -30.46
CA ARG A 333 -22.82 13.99 -31.16
C ARG A 333 -23.50 13.81 -32.52
N PRO A 334 -24.78 14.22 -32.67
CA PRO A 334 -25.53 14.01 -33.91
C PRO A 334 -25.06 14.88 -35.08
N SER A 335 -24.32 15.96 -34.80
CA SER A 335 -23.81 16.89 -35.81
C SER A 335 -22.64 16.34 -36.63
N LEU A 336 -22.08 15.18 -36.27
CA LEU A 336 -20.91 14.57 -36.92
C LEU A 336 -21.27 13.16 -37.44
N PRO A 337 -20.54 12.64 -38.46
CA PRO A 337 -20.68 11.23 -38.87
C PRO A 337 -20.45 10.28 -37.69
N PRO A 338 -21.18 9.15 -37.56
CA PRO A 338 -21.09 8.27 -36.39
C PRO A 338 -19.67 7.84 -36.01
N ASP A 339 -18.83 7.52 -37.00
CA ASP A 339 -17.42 7.14 -36.80
C ASP A 339 -16.57 8.20 -36.07
N ILE A 340 -17.04 9.45 -36.07
CA ILE A 340 -16.36 10.62 -35.47
C ILE A 340 -17.19 11.19 -34.31
N GLY A 341 -18.52 11.23 -34.45
CA GLY A 341 -19.45 11.82 -33.50
C GLY A 341 -19.62 11.03 -32.22
N ILE A 342 -19.49 9.71 -32.30
CA ILE A 342 -19.55 8.79 -31.17
C ILE A 342 -18.15 8.62 -30.60
N VAL A 343 -17.95 9.08 -29.36
CA VAL A 343 -16.68 8.96 -28.63
C VAL A 343 -16.92 8.26 -27.30
N TYR A 344 -16.22 7.16 -27.08
CA TYR A 344 -16.25 6.38 -25.84
C TYR A 344 -15.00 6.70 -25.03
N TRP A 345 -15.14 7.54 -24.01
CA TRP A 345 -14.06 7.90 -23.11
C TRP A 345 -13.93 6.83 -22.04
N VAL A 346 -12.78 6.16 -21.96
CA VAL A 346 -12.55 5.03 -21.05
C VAL A 346 -11.53 5.39 -20.00
N CYS A 347 -11.83 5.06 -18.75
CA CYS A 347 -10.93 5.10 -17.61
C CYS A 347 -10.84 3.69 -17.03
N LEU A 348 -9.65 3.10 -17.03
CA LEU A 348 -9.41 1.79 -16.41
C LEU A 348 -9.05 1.98 -14.93
N ALA A 349 -9.58 1.12 -14.07
CA ALA A 349 -9.59 1.31 -12.62
C ALA A 349 -10.34 2.58 -12.20
N GLU A 350 -10.19 3.00 -10.94
CA GLU A 350 -10.96 4.12 -10.39
C GLU A 350 -10.52 5.47 -11.00
N PRO A 351 -11.47 6.35 -11.37
CA PRO A 351 -11.16 7.69 -11.88
C PRO A 351 -10.29 8.51 -10.93
N ARG A 352 -10.37 8.31 -9.61
CA ARG A 352 -9.55 9.04 -8.62
C ARG A 352 -8.05 8.98 -8.91
N THR A 353 -7.55 7.82 -9.36
CA THR A 353 -6.11 7.58 -9.58
C THR A 353 -5.78 7.26 -11.03
N SER A 354 -6.72 7.49 -11.95
CA SER A 354 -6.60 7.11 -13.35
C SER A 354 -7.02 8.25 -14.28
N VAL A 355 -7.03 7.96 -15.58
CA VAL A 355 -7.18 8.96 -16.65
C VAL A 355 -8.19 8.47 -17.68
N TYR A 356 -9.05 9.37 -18.15
CA TYR A 356 -9.96 9.09 -19.26
C TYR A 356 -9.25 9.24 -20.62
N LEU A 357 -9.41 8.24 -21.47
CA LEU A 357 -8.86 8.18 -22.82
C LEU A 357 -9.98 8.10 -23.86
N PRO A 358 -10.00 8.98 -24.89
CA PRO A 358 -11.06 8.99 -25.90
C PRO A 358 -10.85 7.89 -26.93
N PHE A 359 -11.90 7.12 -27.23
CA PHE A 359 -11.93 6.17 -28.34
C PHE A 359 -13.12 6.47 -29.25
N HIS A 360 -12.83 7.01 -30.43
CA HIS A 360 -13.85 7.27 -31.45
C HIS A 360 -14.38 5.96 -32.03
N PHE A 361 -15.65 5.93 -32.43
CA PHE A 361 -16.24 4.71 -32.98
C PHE A 361 -15.54 4.22 -34.26
N GLY A 362 -15.00 5.12 -35.07
CA GLY A 362 -14.32 4.81 -36.33
C GLY A 362 -12.97 4.09 -36.22
N ILE A 363 -12.48 3.80 -35.01
CA ILE A 363 -11.28 2.97 -34.84
C ILE A 363 -11.56 1.54 -35.33
N SER A 364 -10.53 0.89 -35.88
CA SER A 364 -10.62 -0.51 -36.28
C SER A 364 -10.77 -1.44 -35.08
N ASP A 365 -10.04 -1.15 -33.99
CA ASP A 365 -10.17 -1.81 -32.69
C ASP A 365 -9.40 -1.03 -31.60
N PHE A 366 -9.56 -1.42 -30.34
CA PHE A 366 -8.80 -0.87 -29.22
C PHE A 366 -7.29 -1.23 -29.29
N PRO A 367 -6.39 -0.56 -28.55
CA PRO A 367 -5.00 -0.98 -28.43
C PRO A 367 -4.88 -2.40 -27.85
N ALA A 368 -3.85 -3.17 -28.24
CA ALA A 368 -3.69 -4.57 -27.83
C ALA A 368 -3.73 -4.80 -26.31
N GLY A 369 -3.23 -3.85 -25.51
CA GLY A 369 -3.31 -3.95 -24.04
C GLY A 369 -4.73 -3.86 -23.47
N PHE A 370 -5.67 -3.23 -24.19
CA PHE A 370 -7.08 -3.14 -23.82
C PHE A 370 -7.87 -4.38 -24.26
N ARG A 371 -7.36 -5.14 -25.23
CA ARG A 371 -7.99 -6.33 -25.82
C ARG A 371 -6.96 -7.41 -26.10
N THR A 372 -6.60 -8.18 -25.08
CA THR A 372 -5.60 -9.26 -25.20
C THR A 372 -5.95 -10.30 -26.27
N GLU A 373 -7.21 -10.38 -26.68
CA GLU A 373 -7.69 -11.19 -27.79
C GLU A 373 -8.23 -10.31 -28.93
N SER A 374 -7.94 -10.71 -30.18
CA SER A 374 -8.31 -9.95 -31.37
C SER A 374 -9.75 -10.17 -31.86
N GLU A 375 -10.43 -11.20 -31.36
CA GLU A 375 -11.81 -11.53 -31.75
C GLU A 375 -12.72 -11.57 -30.53
N GLN A 376 -14.01 -11.35 -30.77
CA GLN A 376 -15.03 -11.53 -29.74
C GLN A 376 -14.96 -12.97 -29.19
N PRO A 377 -14.82 -13.19 -27.87
CA PRO A 377 -14.86 -14.53 -27.31
C PRO A 377 -16.19 -15.21 -27.63
N ALA A 378 -16.10 -16.43 -28.18
CA ALA A 378 -17.24 -17.33 -28.23
C ALA A 378 -17.67 -17.71 -26.80
N SER A 379 -18.90 -18.19 -26.60
CA SER A 379 -19.42 -18.48 -25.25
C SER A 379 -18.56 -19.47 -24.47
N ASP A 380 -17.95 -20.44 -25.16
CA ASP A 380 -17.01 -21.40 -24.59
C ASP A 380 -15.65 -20.78 -24.22
N VAL A 381 -15.23 -19.71 -24.89
CA VAL A 381 -14.02 -18.93 -24.53
C VAL A 381 -14.30 -18.10 -23.29
N TYR A 382 -15.46 -17.43 -23.22
CA TYR A 382 -15.92 -16.73 -22.03
C TYR A 382 -15.96 -17.66 -20.83
N ASP A 383 -16.65 -18.82 -20.93
CA ASP A 383 -16.78 -19.75 -19.81
C ASP A 383 -15.43 -20.37 -19.41
N ARG A 384 -14.50 -20.58 -20.36
CA ARG A 384 -13.12 -20.97 -20.04
C ARG A 384 -12.35 -19.90 -19.29
N LYS A 385 -12.48 -18.63 -19.68
CA LYS A 385 -11.86 -17.50 -18.95
C LYS A 385 -12.38 -17.43 -17.52
N VAL A 386 -13.69 -17.53 -17.34
CA VAL A 386 -14.32 -17.52 -16.01
C VAL A 386 -13.89 -18.73 -15.17
N GLY A 387 -13.75 -19.90 -15.78
CA GLY A 387 -13.33 -21.13 -15.09
C GLY A 387 -11.82 -21.27 -14.86
N ALA A 388 -10.99 -20.39 -15.43
CA ALA A 388 -9.54 -20.46 -15.30
C ALA A 388 -9.06 -19.97 -13.92
N ALA A 389 -7.93 -20.51 -13.45
CA ALA A 389 -7.25 -19.94 -12.30
C ALA A 389 -6.85 -18.49 -12.61
N PHE A 390 -7.29 -17.58 -11.76
CA PHE A 390 -7.04 -16.16 -11.96
C PHE A 390 -5.52 -15.86 -11.88
N ALA A 391 -4.98 -15.22 -12.91
CA ALA A 391 -3.58 -14.81 -13.00
C ALA A 391 -3.47 -13.43 -13.65
N ALA A 392 -2.88 -12.46 -12.94
CA ALA A 392 -2.65 -11.12 -13.47
C ALA A 392 -1.59 -11.15 -14.59
N ASP A 393 -1.93 -10.59 -15.76
CA ASP A 393 -1.02 -10.52 -16.91
C ASP A 393 -0.54 -9.07 -17.12
N PRO A 394 0.77 -8.78 -17.00
CA PRO A 394 1.30 -7.42 -17.14
C PRO A 394 1.13 -6.83 -18.55
N ARG A 395 0.72 -7.62 -19.56
CA ARG A 395 0.40 -7.14 -20.90
C ARG A 395 -0.96 -6.47 -20.98
N GLU A 396 -1.86 -6.70 -20.02
CA GLU A 396 -3.18 -6.07 -19.99
C GLU A 396 -3.08 -4.68 -19.37
N ALA A 397 -3.65 -3.70 -20.06
CA ALA A 397 -3.71 -2.32 -19.59
C ALA A 397 -4.41 -2.25 -18.23
N PHE A 398 -5.46 -3.05 -18.02
CA PHE A 398 -6.18 -3.13 -16.75
C PHE A 398 -5.24 -3.37 -15.56
N TRP A 399 -4.33 -4.35 -15.64
CA TRP A 399 -3.37 -4.63 -14.57
C TRP A 399 -2.38 -3.49 -14.38
N THR A 400 -2.01 -2.78 -15.45
CA THR A 400 -1.13 -1.63 -15.36
C THR A 400 -1.76 -0.51 -14.53
N PHE A 401 -3.02 -0.16 -14.80
CA PHE A 401 -3.76 0.88 -14.06
C PHE A 401 -4.16 0.41 -12.65
N SER A 402 -4.63 -0.82 -12.49
CA SER A 402 -5.00 -1.38 -11.16
C SER A 402 -3.79 -1.47 -10.23
N ASN A 403 -2.64 -1.97 -10.71
CA ASN A 403 -1.43 -2.03 -9.89
C ASN A 403 -0.89 -0.63 -9.55
N PHE A 404 -1.13 0.35 -10.42
CA PHE A 404 -0.78 1.73 -10.15
C PHE A 404 -1.65 2.34 -9.05
N ARG A 405 -2.98 2.15 -9.09
CA ARG A 405 -3.89 2.50 -7.98
C ARG A 405 -3.38 1.93 -6.65
N ASP A 406 -3.09 0.63 -6.60
CA ASP A 406 -2.65 -0.04 -5.36
C ASP A 406 -1.29 0.48 -4.85
N LYS A 407 -0.44 1.02 -5.74
CA LYS A 407 0.78 1.73 -5.33
C LYS A 407 0.43 3.11 -4.79
N VAL A 408 -0.41 3.87 -5.49
CA VAL A 408 -0.84 5.22 -5.12
C VAL A 408 -1.48 5.23 -3.73
N ASP A 409 -2.39 4.28 -3.44
CA ASP A 409 -3.06 4.18 -2.14
C ASP A 409 -2.08 3.93 -0.99
N ARG A 410 -0.99 3.20 -1.22
CA ARG A 410 0.06 2.99 -0.22
C ARG A 410 0.90 4.24 0.08
N HIS A 411 0.92 5.23 -0.82
CA HIS A 411 1.66 6.48 -0.65
C HIS A 411 0.85 7.60 0.03
N GLY A 412 -0.47 7.43 0.17
CA GLY A 412 -1.36 8.35 0.89
C GLY A 412 -1.82 9.59 0.11
N PRO A 413 -2.62 10.48 0.74
CA PRO A 413 -3.43 11.48 0.03
C PRO A 413 -2.67 12.51 -0.83
N ALA A 414 -1.48 12.95 -0.45
CA ALA A 414 -0.75 13.93 -1.26
C ALA A 414 -0.21 13.32 -2.57
N PHE A 415 -0.02 12.00 -2.61
CA PHE A 415 0.38 11.30 -3.81
C PHE A 415 -0.80 11.21 -4.80
N VAL A 416 -2.01 10.97 -4.31
CA VAL A 416 -3.26 11.04 -5.09
C VAL A 416 -3.41 12.40 -5.77
N ALA A 417 -3.11 13.50 -5.09
CA ALA A 417 -3.15 14.83 -5.68
C ALA A 417 -2.18 15.01 -6.87
N ALA A 418 -0.97 14.45 -6.78
CA ALA A 418 0.00 14.46 -7.88
C ALA A 418 -0.48 13.64 -9.08
N VAL A 419 -1.07 12.47 -8.83
CA VAL A 419 -1.72 11.64 -9.87
C VAL A 419 -2.84 12.43 -10.56
N ARG A 420 -3.75 13.02 -9.77
CA ARG A 420 -4.88 13.80 -10.29
C ARG A 420 -4.41 14.97 -11.16
N ALA A 421 -3.35 15.67 -10.75
CA ALA A 421 -2.78 16.76 -11.55
C ALA A 421 -2.25 16.29 -12.92
N GLU A 422 -1.62 15.12 -12.96
CA GLU A 422 -1.08 14.54 -14.19
C GLU A 422 -2.20 13.98 -15.10
N ALA A 423 -3.20 13.31 -14.55
CA ALA A 423 -4.40 12.86 -15.28
C ALA A 423 -5.12 14.06 -15.93
N LEU A 424 -5.40 15.11 -15.16
CA LEU A 424 -6.03 16.33 -15.66
C LEU A 424 -5.21 17.04 -16.74
N ARG A 425 -3.87 16.96 -16.68
CA ARG A 425 -3.00 17.50 -17.74
C ARG A 425 -3.22 16.76 -19.06
N ILE A 426 -3.33 15.43 -19.02
CA ILE A 426 -3.54 14.58 -20.19
C ILE A 426 -4.95 14.78 -20.74
N GLU A 427 -5.98 14.77 -19.89
CA GLU A 427 -7.38 14.94 -20.28
C GLU A 427 -7.64 16.32 -20.89
N ARG A 428 -7.12 17.40 -20.29
CA ARG A 428 -7.23 18.75 -20.88
C ARG A 428 -6.57 18.82 -22.26
N ARG A 429 -5.44 18.13 -22.45
CA ARG A 429 -4.81 18.02 -23.77
C ARG A 429 -5.69 17.23 -24.74
N ALA A 430 -6.30 16.14 -24.29
CA ALA A 430 -7.20 15.33 -25.11
C ALA A 430 -8.41 16.15 -25.59
N VAL A 431 -9.09 16.84 -24.68
CA VAL A 431 -10.23 17.73 -24.97
C VAL A 431 -9.83 18.86 -25.92
N ALA A 432 -8.69 19.53 -25.67
CA ALA A 432 -8.21 20.61 -26.54
C ALA A 432 -7.88 20.16 -27.96
N MET A 433 -7.37 18.93 -28.12
CA MET A 433 -6.99 18.36 -29.41
C MET A 433 -8.15 17.69 -30.16
N GLN A 434 -9.26 17.40 -29.47
CA GLN A 434 -10.40 16.67 -30.01
C GLN A 434 -10.96 17.34 -31.28
N LYS A 435 -11.35 18.62 -31.19
CA LYS A 435 -11.96 19.33 -32.33
C LYS A 435 -11.03 19.44 -33.54
N PRO A 436 -9.75 19.85 -33.43
CA PRO A 436 -8.82 19.84 -34.56
C PRO A 436 -8.65 18.46 -35.21
N LEU A 437 -8.54 17.40 -34.40
CA LEU A 437 -8.43 16.02 -34.86
C LEU A 437 -9.68 15.60 -35.64
N GLU A 438 -10.86 15.91 -35.13
CA GLU A 438 -12.13 15.52 -35.74
C GLU A 438 -12.38 16.28 -37.06
N GLU A 439 -11.99 17.56 -37.15
CA GLU A 439 -12.03 18.30 -38.41
C GLU A 439 -11.09 17.70 -39.46
N MET A 440 -9.92 17.21 -39.05
CA MET A 440 -9.03 16.45 -39.94
C MET A 440 -9.66 15.11 -40.35
N ALA A 441 -10.18 14.34 -39.39
CA ALA A 441 -10.82 13.06 -39.66
C ALA A 441 -12.03 13.20 -40.59
N LYS A 442 -12.86 14.24 -40.42
CA LYS A 442 -13.99 14.55 -41.32
C LYS A 442 -13.54 14.82 -42.75
N ARG A 443 -12.41 15.52 -42.95
CA ARG A 443 -11.85 15.77 -44.29
C ARG A 443 -11.35 14.46 -44.91
N LEU A 444 -10.60 13.67 -44.14
CA LEU A 444 -10.06 12.39 -44.60
C LEU A 444 -11.17 11.37 -44.89
N HIS A 445 -12.20 11.30 -44.06
CA HIS A 445 -13.29 10.33 -44.20
C HIS A 445 -14.05 10.47 -45.53
N LYS A 446 -14.04 11.65 -46.15
CA LYS A 446 -14.62 11.86 -47.50
C LYS A 446 -13.83 11.19 -48.62
N THR A 447 -12.54 10.93 -48.41
CA THR A 447 -11.62 10.40 -49.43
C THR A 447 -11.10 9.01 -49.08
N ASP A 448 -10.85 8.74 -47.80
CA ASP A 448 -10.31 7.49 -47.26
C ASP A 448 -10.74 7.33 -45.78
N GLY A 449 -11.75 6.50 -45.55
CA GLY A 449 -12.27 6.20 -44.22
C GLY A 449 -11.30 5.40 -43.35
N ILE A 450 -10.41 4.61 -43.94
CA ILE A 450 -9.43 3.78 -43.22
C ILE A 450 -8.39 4.70 -42.58
N VAL A 451 -7.82 5.62 -43.37
CA VAL A 451 -6.83 6.59 -42.88
C VAL A 451 -7.42 7.52 -41.82
N ALA A 452 -8.70 7.88 -41.94
CA ALA A 452 -9.41 8.63 -40.92
C ALA A 452 -9.48 7.85 -39.60
N GLY A 453 -9.89 6.57 -39.64
CA GLY A 453 -9.95 5.69 -38.48
C GLY A 453 -8.57 5.45 -37.83
N GLU A 454 -7.54 5.22 -38.63
CA GLU A 454 -6.15 5.07 -38.14
C GLU A 454 -5.64 6.33 -37.43
N SER A 455 -5.99 7.51 -37.95
CA SER A 455 -5.62 8.79 -37.34
C SER A 455 -6.25 8.97 -35.95
N LEU A 456 -7.53 8.59 -35.82
CA LEU A 456 -8.24 8.60 -34.53
C LEU A 456 -7.63 7.58 -33.55
N ALA A 457 -7.34 6.35 -34.02
CA ALA A 457 -6.70 5.32 -33.21
C ALA A 457 -5.30 5.72 -32.72
N ASN A 458 -4.50 6.36 -33.58
CA ASN A 458 -3.17 6.85 -33.23
C ASN A 458 -3.21 7.96 -32.18
N PHE A 459 -4.24 8.81 -32.20
CA PHE A 459 -4.45 9.82 -31.16
C PHE A 459 -4.72 9.18 -29.80
N SER A 460 -5.66 8.24 -29.71
CA SER A 460 -5.95 7.49 -28.48
C SER A 460 -4.70 6.76 -27.96
N LYS A 461 -3.94 6.13 -28.86
CA LYS A 461 -2.68 5.46 -28.52
C LYS A 461 -1.63 6.42 -27.97
N GLY A 462 -1.49 7.61 -28.56
CA GLY A 462 -0.55 8.63 -28.06
C GLY A 462 -0.90 9.14 -26.66
N LEU A 463 -2.20 9.28 -26.37
CA LEU A 463 -2.68 9.63 -25.03
C LEU A 463 -2.47 8.48 -24.04
N TYR A 464 -2.69 7.23 -24.44
CA TYR A 464 -2.39 6.05 -23.62
C TYR A 464 -0.90 6.00 -23.24
N LEU A 465 0.01 6.21 -24.20
CA LEU A 465 1.45 6.29 -23.89
C LEU A 465 1.78 7.46 -22.94
N SER A 466 1.14 8.61 -23.15
CA SER A 466 1.29 9.77 -22.25
C SER A 466 0.81 9.47 -20.82
N ALA A 467 -0.22 8.64 -20.66
CA ALA A 467 -0.70 8.17 -19.37
C ALA A 467 0.34 7.30 -18.66
N LEU A 468 0.92 6.34 -19.37
CA LEU A 468 1.98 5.48 -18.82
C LEU A 468 3.21 6.29 -18.39
N GLU A 469 3.63 7.27 -19.20
CA GLU A 469 4.72 8.19 -18.85
C GLU A 469 4.38 9.04 -17.61
N GLY A 470 3.15 9.55 -17.52
CA GLY A 470 2.67 10.31 -16.38
C GLY A 470 2.66 9.49 -15.08
N MET A 471 2.19 8.25 -15.15
CA MET A 471 2.20 7.30 -14.04
C MET A 471 3.62 7.02 -13.54
N ASP A 472 4.55 6.70 -14.46
CA ASP A 472 5.96 6.47 -14.12
C ASP A 472 6.61 7.69 -13.47
N LYS A 473 6.35 8.89 -14.02
CA LYS A 473 6.81 10.16 -13.45
C LYS A 473 6.34 10.35 -12.01
N VAL A 474 5.07 10.06 -11.70
CA VAL A 474 4.53 10.22 -10.35
C VAL A 474 5.13 9.19 -9.39
N LEU A 475 5.29 7.91 -9.79
CA LEU A 475 6.00 6.89 -8.99
C LEU A 475 7.44 7.25 -8.66
N LYS A 476 8.10 8.01 -9.54
CA LYS A 476 9.48 8.46 -9.34
C LYS A 476 9.59 9.77 -8.55
N GLN A 477 8.47 10.42 -8.17
CA GLN A 477 8.53 11.62 -7.36
C GLN A 477 8.95 11.27 -5.92
N PRO A 478 10.00 11.90 -5.37
CA PRO A 478 10.36 11.70 -3.97
C PRO A 478 9.23 12.22 -3.06
N ALA A 479 8.84 11.42 -2.07
CA ALA A 479 7.87 11.84 -1.06
C ALA A 479 8.35 13.11 -0.34
N GLY A 480 7.44 14.04 -0.05
CA GLY A 480 7.79 15.27 0.65
C GLY A 480 8.28 14.99 2.07
N ASP A 481 9.26 15.76 2.56
CA ASP A 481 9.90 15.51 3.88
C ASP A 481 8.91 15.41 5.05
N LYS A 482 7.80 16.18 5.02
CA LYS A 482 6.76 16.10 6.06
C LYS A 482 6.04 14.75 6.08
N GLN A 483 5.81 14.14 4.92
CA GLN A 483 5.16 12.84 4.82
C GLN A 483 6.10 11.73 5.26
N ILE A 484 7.37 11.80 4.85
CA ILE A 484 8.42 10.88 5.31
C ILE A 484 8.50 10.93 6.83
N ALA A 485 8.53 12.12 7.42
CA ALA A 485 8.59 12.28 8.88
C ALA A 485 7.35 11.72 9.61
N ALA A 486 6.15 11.94 9.07
CA ALA A 486 4.92 11.39 9.65
C ALA A 486 4.87 9.86 9.58
N ARG A 487 5.22 9.27 8.42
CA ARG A 487 5.29 7.82 8.25
C ARG A 487 6.36 7.20 9.15
N ALA A 488 7.55 7.80 9.20
CA ALA A 488 8.64 7.35 10.07
C ALA A 488 8.21 7.32 11.55
N ARG A 489 7.50 8.35 12.02
CA ARG A 489 6.99 8.40 13.40
C ARG A 489 6.03 7.26 13.70
N ALA A 490 5.04 7.02 12.83
CA ALA A 490 4.08 5.94 13.03
C ALA A 490 4.74 4.54 13.05
N ILE A 491 5.73 4.31 12.19
CA ILE A 491 6.48 3.05 12.16
C ILE A 491 7.34 2.90 13.42
N HIS A 492 8.03 3.97 13.82
CA HIS A 492 8.91 3.98 15.00
C HIS A 492 8.12 3.70 16.29
N GLU A 493 6.95 4.33 16.46
CA GLU A 493 6.06 4.11 17.61
C GLU A 493 5.46 2.70 17.67
N ALA A 494 5.36 2.02 16.52
CA ALA A 494 4.84 0.66 16.42
C ALA A 494 5.93 -0.42 16.46
N ALA A 495 7.21 -0.05 16.42
CA ALA A 495 8.35 -0.95 16.50
C ALA A 495 8.80 -1.13 17.95
N ILE A 496 9.38 -2.28 18.29
CA ILE A 496 10.22 -2.39 19.48
C ILE A 496 11.62 -1.94 19.07
N THR A 497 12.05 -0.79 19.57
CA THR A 497 13.35 -0.20 19.19
C THR A 497 14.41 -0.46 20.25
N LEU A 498 15.44 -1.20 19.88
CA LEU A 498 16.50 -1.65 20.73
C LEU A 498 17.84 -1.14 20.24
N ASP A 499 18.70 -0.80 21.19
CA ASP A 499 20.12 -0.58 20.96
C ASP A 499 20.92 -1.73 21.56
N SER A 500 21.69 -2.43 20.74
CA SER A 500 22.50 -3.56 21.21
C SER A 500 23.78 -3.16 21.93
N HIS A 501 24.16 -1.88 21.96
CA HIS A 501 25.41 -1.48 22.59
C HIS A 501 25.42 -0.02 23.05
N VAL A 502 25.41 0.19 24.36
CA VAL A 502 25.61 1.48 25.02
C VAL A 502 26.61 1.28 26.15
N ASP A 503 27.61 2.14 26.21
CA ASP A 503 28.72 2.00 27.12
C ASP A 503 28.41 2.58 28.52
N ILE A 504 29.07 2.04 29.56
CA ILE A 504 29.04 2.65 30.90
C ILE A 504 30.39 3.33 31.14
N ALA A 505 30.43 4.63 30.86
CA ALA A 505 31.65 5.43 30.80
C ALA A 505 32.40 5.57 32.14
N ASP A 506 31.70 5.52 33.28
CA ASP A 506 32.28 5.85 34.61
C ASP A 506 31.75 4.91 35.71
N GLU A 507 32.56 4.67 36.75
CA GLU A 507 32.15 3.97 37.98
C GLU A 507 31.07 4.73 38.75
N LEU A 508 30.93 6.03 38.49
CA LEU A 508 29.90 6.91 39.03
C LEU A 508 28.52 6.71 38.37
N TYR A 509 28.39 5.85 37.36
CA TYR A 509 27.09 5.60 36.72
C TYR A 509 26.03 5.11 37.72
N ALA A 510 24.80 5.60 37.55
CA ALA A 510 23.69 5.35 38.49
C ALA A 510 24.06 5.74 39.93
N THR A 511 24.58 6.96 40.08
CA THR A 511 24.78 7.70 41.33
C THR A 511 24.32 9.15 41.14
N ALA A 512 24.36 9.97 42.20
CA ALA A 512 24.01 11.39 42.09
C ALA A 512 24.96 12.19 41.16
N ASP A 513 26.20 11.71 40.96
CA ASP A 513 27.19 12.40 40.11
C ASP A 513 26.99 12.11 38.61
N LEU A 514 26.40 10.95 38.28
CA LEU A 514 26.10 10.55 36.91
C LEU A 514 24.79 9.74 36.88
N ASP A 515 23.69 10.47 36.99
CA ASP A 515 22.34 9.91 37.04
C ASP A 515 21.77 9.72 35.61
N PRO A 516 21.51 8.48 35.16
CA PRO A 516 20.93 8.19 33.84
C PRO A 516 19.39 8.25 33.84
N GLY A 517 18.75 8.62 34.94
CA GLY A 517 17.30 8.82 34.99
C GLY A 517 16.84 10.22 34.61
N ILE A 518 17.74 11.19 34.58
CA ILE A 518 17.46 12.58 34.19
C ILE A 518 18.02 12.87 32.80
N ASP A 519 17.64 14.00 32.20
CA ASP A 519 18.28 14.48 30.98
C ASP A 519 19.70 14.95 31.31
N ASN A 520 20.65 14.04 31.22
CA ASN A 520 22.01 14.27 31.69
C ASN A 520 22.89 14.74 30.53
N PRO A 521 23.49 15.94 30.58
CA PRO A 521 24.29 16.45 29.46
C PRO A 521 25.58 15.65 29.23
N GLN A 522 26.01 14.83 30.20
CA GLN A 522 27.19 13.96 30.08
C GLN A 522 26.87 12.59 29.46
N LEU A 523 25.60 12.27 29.23
CA LEU A 523 25.17 10.98 28.69
C LEU A 523 24.45 11.18 27.35
N ARG A 524 24.79 10.32 26.40
CA ARG A 524 24.07 10.13 25.14
C ARG A 524 22.90 9.17 25.33
N CYS A 525 23.01 8.26 26.29
CA CYS A 525 21.92 7.39 26.73
C CYS A 525 21.48 7.70 28.17
N ASP A 526 20.25 8.20 28.30
CA ASP A 526 19.55 8.29 29.58
C ASP A 526 18.05 8.02 29.38
N LEU A 527 17.33 7.76 30.47
CA LEU A 527 15.91 7.40 30.42
C LEU A 527 15.02 8.52 29.85
N VAL A 528 15.46 9.79 29.86
CA VAL A 528 14.71 10.91 29.27
C VAL A 528 14.94 10.94 27.76
N LYS A 529 16.19 10.86 27.30
CA LYS A 529 16.56 10.80 25.89
C LYS A 529 16.00 9.55 25.21
N MET A 530 16.06 8.40 25.86
CA MET A 530 15.41 7.17 25.39
C MET A 530 13.91 7.38 25.17
N ALA A 531 13.20 7.94 26.16
CA ALA A 531 11.78 8.21 26.05
C ALA A 531 11.44 9.21 24.93
N LYS A 532 12.23 10.28 24.79
CA LYS A 532 12.05 11.30 23.74
C LYS A 532 12.32 10.73 22.34
N GLY A 533 13.32 9.84 22.25
CA GLY A 533 13.73 9.18 21.03
C GLY A 533 12.81 8.07 20.57
N GLY A 534 12.01 7.52 21.48
CA GLY A 534 11.22 6.30 21.24
C GLY A 534 11.99 5.01 21.52
N ILE A 535 13.16 5.06 22.16
CA ILE A 535 13.98 3.87 22.46
C ILE A 535 13.42 3.07 23.63
N ASP A 536 12.95 1.87 23.32
CA ASP A 536 12.33 0.93 24.25
C ASP A 536 13.32 0.17 25.14
N GLY A 537 14.52 -0.09 24.66
CA GLY A 537 15.51 -0.84 25.43
C GLY A 537 16.93 -0.71 24.92
N VAL A 538 17.88 -0.92 25.83
CA VAL A 538 19.32 -0.83 25.54
C VAL A 538 20.08 -1.94 26.25
N PHE A 539 21.10 -2.48 25.58
CA PHE A 539 22.13 -3.25 26.24
C PHE A 539 23.16 -2.29 26.83
N LEU A 540 23.23 -2.22 28.16
CA LEU A 540 24.30 -1.51 28.85
C LEU A 540 25.51 -2.42 28.97
N ALA A 541 26.64 -1.95 28.43
CA ALA A 541 27.90 -2.67 28.43
C ALA A 541 28.59 -2.55 29.79
N VAL A 542 28.81 -3.69 30.43
CA VAL A 542 29.81 -3.86 31.49
C VAL A 542 31.18 -3.86 30.82
N TYR A 543 31.58 -2.68 30.35
CA TYR A 543 32.86 -2.49 29.68
C TYR A 543 34.02 -2.63 30.64
N VAL A 544 35.03 -3.41 30.23
CA VAL A 544 36.28 -3.52 30.97
C VAL A 544 37.47 -3.27 30.05
N ARG A 545 38.28 -2.27 30.40
CA ARG A 545 39.48 -1.90 29.65
C ARG A 545 40.52 -3.02 29.67
N GLN A 546 41.22 -3.22 28.56
CA GLN A 546 42.32 -4.16 28.47
C GLN A 546 43.53 -3.69 29.31
N ALA A 547 44.22 -4.64 29.95
CA ALA A 547 45.45 -4.39 30.67
C ALA A 547 46.69 -4.83 29.86
N PRO A 548 47.88 -4.21 30.08
CA PRO A 548 49.10 -4.53 29.33
C PRO A 548 49.62 -5.96 29.56
N LYS A 549 49.22 -6.59 30.67
CA LYS A 549 49.64 -7.94 31.06
C LYS A 549 48.40 -8.79 31.33
N LEU A 550 48.45 -10.04 30.90
CA LEU A 550 47.46 -11.07 31.20
C LEU A 550 47.93 -11.83 32.45
N ASN A 551 47.49 -11.40 33.63
CA ASN A 551 47.90 -12.03 34.90
C ASN A 551 46.85 -11.82 36.00
N ALA A 552 47.03 -12.50 37.13
CA ALA A 552 46.08 -12.49 38.24
C ALA A 552 45.76 -11.07 38.79
N GLU A 553 46.74 -10.17 38.83
CA GLU A 553 46.54 -8.80 39.34
C GLU A 553 45.61 -8.01 38.42
N THR A 554 45.86 -8.05 37.11
CA THR A 554 45.07 -7.32 36.12
C THR A 554 43.69 -7.95 35.91
N TYR A 555 43.56 -9.27 36.05
CA TYR A 555 42.27 -9.94 36.09
C TYR A 555 41.43 -9.52 37.30
N ALA A 556 42.04 -9.43 38.49
CA ALA A 556 41.31 -9.00 39.68
C ALA A 556 40.84 -7.54 39.58
N GLU A 557 41.63 -6.66 38.94
CA GLU A 557 41.21 -5.29 38.64
C GLU A 557 40.03 -5.26 37.67
N ALA A 558 40.10 -6.03 36.59
CA ALA A 558 39.03 -6.18 35.61
C ALA A 558 37.72 -6.68 36.24
N GLN A 559 37.79 -7.66 37.14
CA GLN A 559 36.64 -8.19 37.88
C GLN A 559 36.02 -7.15 38.81
N ARG A 560 36.83 -6.33 39.50
CA ARG A 560 36.33 -5.23 40.34
C ARG A 560 35.58 -4.18 39.50
N MET A 561 36.13 -3.81 38.35
CA MET A 561 35.48 -2.88 37.42
C MET A 561 34.16 -3.45 36.89
N ALA A 562 34.14 -4.72 36.50
CA ALA A 562 32.93 -5.39 36.07
C ALA A 562 31.87 -5.40 37.17
N ALA A 563 32.25 -5.78 38.40
CA ALA A 563 31.34 -5.84 39.54
C ALA A 563 30.69 -4.48 39.82
N SER A 564 31.46 -3.39 39.79
CA SER A 564 30.96 -2.02 39.98
C SER A 564 29.88 -1.65 38.95
N LYS A 565 30.07 -2.01 37.67
CA LYS A 565 29.09 -1.74 36.60
C LYS A 565 27.84 -2.60 36.72
N PHE A 566 27.98 -3.89 37.05
CA PHE A 566 26.81 -4.71 37.36
C PHE A 566 26.02 -4.16 38.55
N ASP A 567 26.70 -3.67 39.59
CA ASP A 567 26.06 -3.02 40.74
C ASP A 567 25.32 -1.75 40.31
N ALA A 568 25.91 -0.94 39.42
CA ALA A 568 25.30 0.26 38.87
C ALA A 568 24.01 -0.03 38.09
N ILE A 569 24.01 -1.05 37.22
CA ILE A 569 22.81 -1.49 36.49
C ILE A 569 21.75 -2.02 37.46
N GLY A 570 22.17 -2.75 38.50
CA GLY A 570 21.29 -3.18 39.60
C GLY A 570 20.65 -1.99 40.31
N ARG A 571 21.43 -0.98 40.72
CA ARG A 571 20.92 0.25 41.35
C ARG A 571 19.92 0.97 40.46
N LEU A 572 20.24 1.16 39.18
CA LEU A 572 19.36 1.80 38.19
C LEU A 572 17.99 1.12 38.14
N THR A 573 17.99 -0.20 37.93
CA THR A 573 16.76 -0.97 37.64
C THR A 573 15.96 -1.37 38.89
N GLN A 574 16.61 -1.52 40.05
CA GLN A 574 15.97 -2.06 41.25
C GLN A 574 15.69 -1.00 42.31
N SER A 575 16.49 0.08 42.36
CA SER A 575 16.45 1.04 43.47
C SER A 575 16.12 2.47 43.02
N MET A 576 16.76 2.97 41.97
CA MET A 576 16.59 4.36 41.54
C MET A 576 15.33 4.56 40.72
N TYR A 577 15.07 3.70 39.72
CA TYR A 577 14.00 3.90 38.74
C TYR A 577 13.17 2.65 38.39
N PRO A 578 12.73 1.83 39.37
CA PRO A 578 11.97 0.59 39.09
C PRO A 578 10.64 0.81 38.35
N ASP A 579 10.07 2.02 38.46
CA ASP A 579 8.83 2.42 37.79
C ASP A 579 9.05 2.88 36.34
N ARG A 580 10.30 3.11 35.92
CA ARG A 580 10.64 3.63 34.57
C ARG A 580 11.45 2.66 33.74
N CYS A 581 12.23 1.78 34.36
CA CYS A 581 12.99 0.75 33.67
C CYS A 581 13.05 -0.55 34.48
N ALA A 582 13.40 -1.65 33.81
CA ALA A 582 13.56 -2.95 34.44
C ALA A 582 14.61 -3.79 33.72
N LEU A 583 15.25 -4.71 34.45
CA LEU A 583 16.22 -5.64 33.90
C LEU A 583 15.49 -6.72 33.07
N ALA A 584 15.82 -6.83 31.78
CA ALA A 584 15.37 -7.89 30.90
C ALA A 584 16.43 -9.00 30.84
N ARG A 585 16.01 -10.23 31.16
CA ARG A 585 16.88 -11.42 31.19
C ARG A 585 16.55 -12.40 30.08
N ARG A 586 15.52 -12.14 29.28
CA ARG A 586 15.09 -12.96 28.15
C ARG A 586 14.46 -12.05 27.08
N PRO A 587 14.35 -12.48 25.82
CA PRO A 587 13.63 -11.74 24.78
C PRO A 587 12.20 -11.39 25.19
N ASP A 588 11.50 -12.32 25.83
CA ASP A 588 10.10 -12.10 26.25
C ASP A 588 9.99 -11.13 27.44
N ASP A 589 11.07 -10.95 28.23
CA ASP A 589 11.12 -9.90 29.24
C ASP A 589 11.14 -8.51 28.61
N VAL A 590 11.84 -8.34 27.47
CA VAL A 590 11.88 -7.08 26.74
C VAL A 590 10.46 -6.69 26.35
N GLU A 591 9.77 -7.57 25.63
CA GLU A 591 8.39 -7.35 25.18
C GLU A 591 7.44 -7.05 26.35
N ARG A 592 7.54 -7.83 27.44
CA ARG A 592 6.75 -7.61 28.65
C ARG A 592 7.03 -6.26 29.32
N ILE A 593 8.28 -5.83 29.39
CA ILE A 593 8.66 -4.56 30.02
C ILE A 593 8.19 -3.38 29.17
N VAL A 594 8.42 -3.45 27.86
CA VAL A 594 8.03 -2.42 26.89
C VAL A 594 6.51 -2.24 26.87
N ALA A 595 5.74 -3.33 26.93
CA ALA A 595 4.28 -3.28 27.04
C ALA A 595 3.77 -2.53 28.29
N THR A 596 4.59 -2.38 29.34
CA THR A 596 4.24 -1.56 30.52
C THR A 596 4.60 -0.08 30.38
N GLY A 597 5.14 0.34 29.23
CA GLY A 597 5.67 1.68 29.02
C GLY A 597 6.99 1.96 29.75
N ARG A 598 7.68 0.92 30.25
CA ARG A 598 9.00 1.00 30.88
C ARG A 598 10.10 0.63 29.90
N ARG A 599 11.34 1.01 30.23
CA ARG A 599 12.52 0.70 29.39
C ARG A 599 13.15 -0.63 29.78
N ALA A 600 13.43 -1.47 28.78
CA ALA A 600 14.11 -2.74 28.96
C ALA A 600 15.62 -2.53 29.01
N ILE A 601 16.22 -2.74 30.18
CA ILE A 601 17.68 -2.69 30.36
C ILE A 601 18.22 -4.11 30.26
N MET A 602 19.15 -4.34 29.35
CA MET A 602 19.82 -5.63 29.16
C MET A 602 21.31 -5.45 29.47
N ILE A 603 22.02 -6.55 29.75
CA ILE A 603 23.44 -6.48 30.14
C ILE A 603 24.30 -7.22 29.14
N GLY A 604 25.26 -6.50 28.58
CA GLY A 604 26.39 -7.05 27.84
C GLY A 604 27.66 -6.98 28.67
N VAL A 605 28.58 -7.92 28.52
CA VAL A 605 29.95 -7.76 29.04
C VAL A 605 30.85 -7.47 27.86
N GLU A 606 31.38 -6.26 27.79
CA GLU A 606 32.32 -5.90 26.74
C GLU A 606 33.75 -6.11 27.22
N ASN A 607 34.52 -6.83 26.40
CA ASN A 607 35.77 -7.48 26.73
C ASN A 607 35.60 -8.66 27.69
N GLY A 608 35.81 -9.88 27.21
CA GLY A 608 35.80 -11.11 28.02
C GLY A 608 37.00 -11.24 28.99
N PHE A 609 37.86 -10.22 29.06
CA PHE A 609 38.98 -10.14 29.99
C PHE A 609 38.66 -10.45 31.47
N PRO A 610 37.55 -10.00 32.08
CA PRO A 610 37.25 -10.26 33.50
C PRO A 610 36.80 -11.71 33.77
N ILE A 611 36.68 -12.56 32.75
CA ILE A 611 36.50 -14.02 32.91
C ILE A 611 37.84 -14.68 33.31
N ALA A 612 38.97 -13.98 33.18
CA ALA A 612 40.30 -14.54 33.42
C ALA A 612 40.43 -15.89 32.69
N GLU A 613 41.01 -16.90 33.35
CA GLU A 613 41.08 -18.28 32.87
C GLU A 613 40.04 -19.20 33.56
N GLU A 614 38.96 -18.62 34.09
CA GLU A 614 37.97 -19.31 34.93
C GLU A 614 36.58 -19.30 34.29
N LEU A 615 36.15 -20.42 33.72
CA LEU A 615 34.85 -20.54 33.04
C LEU A 615 33.66 -20.29 33.98
N ASP A 616 33.82 -20.49 35.28
CA ASP A 616 32.74 -20.27 36.25
C ASP A 616 32.36 -18.79 36.42
N LEU A 617 33.23 -17.86 36.02
CA LEU A 617 32.86 -16.45 35.99
C LEU A 617 31.79 -16.14 34.94
N LEU A 618 31.69 -16.94 33.87
CA LEU A 618 30.56 -16.84 32.94
C LEU A 618 29.23 -17.19 33.61
N ASN A 619 29.21 -18.17 34.53
CA ASN A 619 28.02 -18.45 35.34
C ASN A 619 27.65 -17.26 36.20
N HIS A 620 28.64 -16.73 36.92
CA HIS A 620 28.46 -15.59 37.80
C HIS A 620 27.86 -14.40 37.03
N TYR A 621 28.44 -14.04 35.88
CA TYR A 621 27.93 -12.92 35.06
C TYR A 621 26.54 -13.21 34.47
N TYR A 622 26.27 -14.44 34.04
CA TYR A 622 24.93 -14.84 33.59
C TYR A 622 23.87 -14.66 34.67
N ASP A 623 24.15 -15.11 35.88
CA ASP A 623 23.22 -15.06 37.02
C ASP A 623 22.98 -13.59 37.46
N ARG A 624 23.98 -12.73 37.28
CA ARG A 624 23.86 -11.27 37.45
C ARG A 624 23.07 -10.59 36.33
N GLY A 625 22.89 -11.24 35.19
CA GLY A 625 22.00 -10.80 34.11
C GLY A 625 22.66 -10.62 32.75
N ALA A 626 23.95 -10.93 32.59
CA ALA A 626 24.65 -10.82 31.30
C ALA A 626 24.06 -11.76 30.25
N ARG A 627 23.89 -11.27 29.02
CA ARG A 627 23.29 -12.01 27.90
C ARG A 627 24.09 -11.99 26.61
N TYR A 628 25.09 -11.12 26.49
CA TYR A 628 26.19 -11.33 25.56
C TYR A 628 27.54 -11.08 26.25
N VAL A 629 28.59 -11.62 25.66
CA VAL A 629 29.98 -11.30 26.00
C VAL A 629 30.75 -11.03 24.71
N THR A 630 31.34 -9.84 24.60
CA THR A 630 32.29 -9.49 23.53
C THR A 630 33.64 -10.13 23.84
N LEU A 631 34.16 -10.97 22.95
CA LEU A 631 35.29 -11.85 23.29
C LEU A 631 36.56 -11.08 23.67
N CYS A 632 36.85 -9.97 22.98
CA CYS A 632 37.91 -9.03 23.33
C CYS A 632 37.47 -7.59 23.05
N HIS A 633 38.36 -6.62 23.30
CA HIS A 633 38.18 -5.23 22.90
C HIS A 633 39.35 -4.81 21.99
N THR A 634 39.95 -3.65 22.22
CA THR A 634 41.04 -3.04 21.46
C THR A 634 42.41 -3.73 21.55
N ALA A 635 42.55 -4.82 22.32
CA ALA A 635 43.80 -5.57 22.41
C ALA A 635 43.54 -7.05 22.74
N HIS A 636 44.52 -7.90 22.42
CA HIS A 636 44.49 -9.34 22.68
C HIS A 636 44.25 -9.64 24.15
N ASN A 637 43.49 -10.69 24.41
CA ASN A 637 43.28 -11.22 25.75
C ASN A 637 43.43 -12.75 25.74
N GLN A 638 43.11 -13.40 26.85
CA GLN A 638 43.22 -14.85 26.99
C GLN A 638 42.22 -15.66 26.16
N ILE A 639 41.23 -15.01 25.53
CA ILE A 639 40.17 -15.63 24.74
C ILE A 639 40.54 -15.61 23.25
N CYS A 640 40.90 -14.44 22.71
CA CYS A 640 41.13 -14.28 21.27
C CYS A 640 42.04 -13.11 20.91
N ASP A 641 42.40 -13.07 19.63
CA ASP A 641 43.06 -11.93 19.00
C ASP A 641 42.04 -10.83 18.65
N SER A 642 42.51 -9.58 18.73
CA SER A 642 41.74 -8.35 18.49
C SER A 642 42.08 -7.86 17.10
N SER A 643 41.14 -7.20 16.43
CA SER A 643 41.38 -6.61 15.12
C SER A 643 42.31 -5.40 15.14
N SER A 644 42.52 -4.79 16.33
CA SER A 644 43.29 -3.56 16.49
C SER A 644 44.80 -3.76 16.70
N GLN A 645 45.28 -5.01 16.70
CA GLN A 645 46.70 -5.33 16.85
C GLN A 645 47.16 -6.23 15.70
N PRO A 646 48.24 -5.84 14.97
CA PRO A 646 48.64 -6.55 13.76
C PRO A 646 49.34 -7.89 14.05
N GLU A 647 50.12 -8.00 15.13
CA GLU A 647 50.81 -9.23 15.50
C GLU A 647 49.91 -10.13 16.37
N PRO A 648 49.47 -11.31 15.89
CA PRO A 648 48.56 -12.17 16.64
C PRO A 648 49.22 -12.77 17.89
N LEU A 649 48.45 -12.92 18.96
CA LEU A 649 48.88 -13.62 20.18
C LEU A 649 48.58 -15.12 20.09
N HIS A 650 47.39 -15.49 19.60
CA HIS A 650 46.93 -16.88 19.51
C HIS A 650 46.84 -17.41 18.09
N GLY A 651 46.80 -16.51 17.09
CA GLY A 651 46.41 -16.85 15.73
C GLY A 651 44.92 -17.18 15.65
N GLY A 652 44.06 -16.33 16.21
CA GLY A 652 42.61 -16.49 16.26
C GLY A 652 42.08 -16.75 17.68
N LEU A 653 41.26 -17.80 17.84
CA LEU A 653 40.79 -18.22 19.17
C LEU A 653 41.82 -19.05 19.93
N SER A 654 42.05 -18.72 21.19
CA SER A 654 42.89 -19.53 22.07
C SER A 654 42.21 -20.85 22.46
N PRO A 655 42.96 -21.86 22.98
CA PRO A 655 42.36 -23.06 23.54
C PRO A 655 41.39 -22.77 24.70
N PHE A 656 41.64 -21.71 25.47
CA PHE A 656 40.71 -21.25 26.50
C PHE A 656 39.47 -20.62 25.88
N GLY A 657 39.64 -19.79 24.85
CA GLY A 657 38.53 -19.14 24.14
C GLY A 657 37.54 -20.12 23.54
N LYS A 658 38.02 -21.24 22.95
CA LYS A 658 37.14 -22.32 22.48
C LYS A 658 36.28 -22.91 23.60
N ARG A 659 36.85 -23.10 24.80
CA ARG A 659 36.08 -23.56 25.97
C ARG A 659 35.11 -22.49 26.48
N ALA A 660 35.51 -21.22 26.44
CA ALA A 660 34.65 -20.10 26.80
C ALA A 660 33.43 -20.02 25.88
N VAL A 661 33.61 -20.16 24.56
CA VAL A 661 32.51 -20.21 23.57
C VAL A 661 31.56 -21.37 23.85
N ALA A 662 32.10 -22.57 24.09
CA ALA A 662 31.27 -23.72 24.45
C ALA A 662 30.44 -23.44 25.70
N ARG A 663 31.05 -22.82 26.73
CA ARG A 663 30.35 -22.46 27.96
C ARG A 663 29.28 -21.38 27.74
N MET A 664 29.54 -20.37 26.91
CA MET A 664 28.55 -19.37 26.55
C MET A 664 27.34 -19.99 25.84
N ASN A 665 27.57 -20.92 24.90
CA ASN A 665 26.48 -21.65 24.26
C ASN A 665 25.68 -22.49 25.26
N GLU A 666 26.31 -23.16 26.23
CA GLU A 666 25.61 -23.93 27.27
C GLU A 666 24.71 -23.05 28.16
N LEU A 667 25.12 -21.80 28.40
CA LEU A 667 24.38 -20.84 29.21
C LEU A 667 23.30 -20.09 28.41
N GLY A 668 23.38 -20.08 27.08
CA GLY A 668 22.56 -19.19 26.25
C GLY A 668 23.04 -17.73 26.28
N ILE A 669 24.34 -17.50 26.49
CA ILE A 669 24.99 -16.19 26.29
C ILE A 669 25.33 -16.06 24.81
N MET A 670 24.96 -14.93 24.20
CA MET A 670 25.34 -14.61 22.83
C MET A 670 26.85 -14.33 22.76
N CYS A 671 27.57 -15.05 21.91
CA CYS A 671 28.97 -14.77 21.60
C CYS A 671 29.01 -13.51 20.71
N ASP A 672 29.54 -12.41 21.22
CA ASP A 672 29.68 -11.17 20.46
C ASP A 672 31.08 -11.06 19.83
N ALA A 673 31.08 -10.91 18.51
CA ALA A 673 32.22 -10.88 17.64
C ALA A 673 32.65 -9.46 17.23
N SER A 674 32.06 -8.43 17.83
CA SER A 674 32.64 -7.09 17.74
C SER A 674 34.07 -7.11 18.31
N HIS A 675 34.96 -6.30 17.75
CA HIS A 675 36.38 -6.19 18.10
C HIS A 675 37.36 -7.30 17.74
N ILE A 676 36.89 -8.51 17.47
CA ILE A 676 37.80 -9.63 17.25
C ILE A 676 38.45 -9.57 15.87
N SER A 677 39.65 -10.15 15.74
CA SER A 677 40.30 -10.27 14.43
C SER A 677 39.49 -11.13 13.46
N GLU A 678 39.66 -10.93 12.15
CA GLU A 678 38.98 -11.73 11.13
C GLU A 678 39.20 -13.24 11.33
N LYS A 679 40.42 -13.65 11.68
CA LYS A 679 40.70 -15.05 11.99
C LYS A 679 39.92 -15.54 13.23
N SER A 680 39.85 -14.74 14.30
CA SER A 680 39.06 -15.08 15.48
C SER A 680 37.57 -15.20 15.16
N PHE A 681 37.06 -14.39 14.22
CA PHE A 681 35.68 -14.47 13.74
C PHE A 681 35.37 -15.81 13.07
N PHE A 682 36.21 -16.26 12.14
CA PHE A 682 36.01 -17.56 11.49
C PHE A 682 36.24 -18.74 12.43
N ASP A 683 37.24 -18.66 13.32
CA ASP A 683 37.44 -19.67 14.37
C ASP A 683 36.22 -19.76 15.31
N LEU A 684 35.56 -18.63 15.61
CA LEU A 684 34.34 -18.59 16.41
C LEU A 684 33.17 -19.28 15.68
N LEU A 685 33.00 -19.02 14.39
CA LEU A 685 31.96 -19.67 13.58
C LEU A 685 32.16 -21.18 13.48
N GLU A 686 33.41 -21.66 13.49
CA GLU A 686 33.73 -23.09 13.48
C GLU A 686 33.30 -23.79 14.78
N VAL A 687 33.45 -23.13 15.93
CA VAL A 687 33.28 -23.77 17.25
C VAL A 687 31.95 -23.45 17.95
N THR A 688 31.24 -22.40 17.53
CA THR A 688 29.93 -22.04 18.10
C THR A 688 28.83 -22.98 17.61
N ARG A 689 27.92 -23.37 18.52
CA ARG A 689 26.69 -24.11 18.20
C ARG A 689 25.48 -23.20 18.02
N ALA A 690 25.61 -21.94 18.41
CA ALA A 690 24.54 -20.95 18.38
C ALA A 690 24.88 -19.82 17.39
N PRO A 691 23.87 -19.12 16.85
CA PRO A 691 24.10 -17.89 16.10
C PRO A 691 24.91 -16.86 16.89
N ILE A 692 25.80 -16.12 16.22
CA ILE A 692 26.64 -15.10 16.85
C ILE A 692 26.06 -13.68 16.69
N LEU A 693 26.44 -12.81 17.61
CA LEU A 693 26.14 -11.37 17.57
C LEU A 693 27.38 -10.61 17.07
N VAL A 694 27.18 -9.54 16.31
CA VAL A 694 28.17 -8.46 16.18
C VAL A 694 27.47 -7.21 16.69
N SER A 695 27.64 -6.90 17.98
CA SER A 695 26.86 -5.90 18.73
C SER A 695 27.07 -4.44 18.29
N HIS A 696 28.19 -4.12 17.64
CA HIS A 696 28.45 -2.80 17.06
C HIS A 696 29.63 -2.87 16.07
N SER A 697 29.36 -2.77 14.77
CA SER A 697 30.41 -2.75 13.73
C SER A 697 29.93 -2.08 12.44
N GLY A 698 30.86 -1.68 11.57
CA GLY A 698 30.55 -1.24 10.20
C GLY A 698 30.88 -2.29 9.14
N CYS A 699 30.96 -1.84 7.88
CA CYS A 699 31.12 -2.65 6.67
C CYS A 699 32.35 -2.16 5.90
N SER A 700 33.33 -3.05 5.69
CA SER A 700 34.64 -2.68 5.14
C SER A 700 34.55 -2.25 3.67
N ALA A 701 33.54 -2.72 2.94
CA ALA A 701 33.30 -2.34 1.55
C ALA A 701 32.69 -0.93 1.41
N VAL A 702 32.17 -0.34 2.50
CA VAL A 702 31.74 1.07 2.52
C VAL A 702 32.93 1.94 2.96
N TYR A 703 33.55 1.60 4.08
CA TYR A 703 34.79 2.24 4.54
C TYR A 703 35.79 1.21 5.07
N PRO A 704 36.98 1.07 4.46
CA PRO A 704 37.98 0.09 4.88
C PRO A 704 38.61 0.52 6.21
N HIS A 705 38.20 -0.14 7.28
CA HIS A 705 38.72 0.03 8.63
C HIS A 705 38.82 -1.36 9.27
N ASP A 706 39.88 -1.61 10.04
CA ASP A 706 40.12 -2.89 10.76
C ASP A 706 39.01 -3.27 11.76
N ARG A 707 38.03 -2.39 11.95
CA ARG A 707 36.90 -2.52 12.86
C ARG A 707 35.63 -2.98 12.15
N ASN A 708 35.62 -2.94 10.82
CA ASN A 708 34.48 -3.21 9.99
C ASN A 708 34.56 -4.62 9.39
N LEU A 709 33.41 -5.27 9.23
CA LEU A 709 33.33 -6.62 8.68
C LEU A 709 33.52 -6.60 7.15
N THR A 710 34.23 -7.59 6.63
CA THR A 710 34.30 -7.86 5.19
C THR A 710 33.00 -8.47 4.67
N ASP A 711 32.75 -8.39 3.36
CA ASP A 711 31.62 -9.07 2.72
C ASP A 711 31.61 -10.59 2.98
N GLU A 712 32.80 -11.20 3.10
CA GLU A 712 32.94 -12.61 3.42
C GLU A 712 32.43 -12.91 4.83
N GLN A 713 32.83 -12.09 5.81
CA GLN A 713 32.32 -12.19 7.18
C GLN A 713 30.80 -11.95 7.24
N LEU A 714 30.26 -10.98 6.48
CA LEU A 714 28.82 -10.72 6.42
C LEU A 714 28.02 -11.90 5.85
N ARG A 715 28.52 -12.57 4.79
CA ARG A 715 27.89 -13.78 4.25
C ARG A 715 27.97 -14.95 5.22
N ALA A 716 29.12 -15.14 5.87
CA ALA A 716 29.30 -16.19 6.87
C ALA A 716 28.40 -15.97 8.11
N LEU A 717 28.23 -14.70 8.52
CA LEU A 717 27.29 -14.31 9.58
C LEU A 717 25.85 -14.67 9.24
N ARG A 718 25.43 -14.37 8.00
CA ARG A 718 24.10 -14.77 7.49
C ARG A 718 23.92 -16.28 7.55
N ASP A 719 24.88 -17.04 7.04
CA ASP A 719 24.79 -18.50 6.96
C ASP A 719 24.74 -19.15 8.36
N ASN A 720 25.40 -18.54 9.35
CA ASN A 720 25.31 -18.91 10.77
C ASN A 720 23.95 -18.53 11.41
N GLY A 721 23.18 -17.63 10.81
CA GLY A 721 21.96 -17.08 11.40
C GLY A 721 22.18 -15.88 12.32
N GLY A 722 23.40 -15.33 12.33
CA GLY A 722 23.84 -14.21 13.16
C GLY A 722 23.25 -12.87 12.77
N VAL A 723 23.56 -11.81 13.51
CA VAL A 723 23.11 -10.44 13.22
C VAL A 723 24.24 -9.44 13.45
N ILE A 724 24.46 -8.55 12.48
CA ILE A 724 25.32 -7.38 12.64
C ILE A 724 24.48 -6.18 13.04
N GLN A 725 24.89 -5.52 14.10
CA GLN A 725 24.30 -4.29 14.59
C GLN A 725 25.20 -3.14 14.13
N ILE A 726 24.70 -2.31 13.22
CA ILE A 726 25.50 -1.26 12.58
C ILE A 726 25.78 -0.18 13.61
N VAL A 727 27.04 0.26 13.65
CA VAL A 727 27.54 1.21 14.65
C VAL A 727 27.45 2.66 14.21
N ALA A 728 26.98 3.53 15.11
CA ALA A 728 26.89 4.97 14.89
C ALA A 728 28.18 5.70 15.31
N LEU A 729 29.34 5.13 14.97
CA LEU A 729 30.65 5.69 15.33
C LEU A 729 31.32 6.28 14.10
N ASP A 730 31.45 7.61 14.10
CA ASP A 730 31.92 8.41 12.97
C ASP A 730 33.24 7.91 12.35
N ALA A 731 34.24 7.59 13.17
CA ALA A 731 35.54 7.09 12.70
C ALA A 731 35.47 5.75 11.95
N TYR A 732 34.36 5.01 12.03
CA TYR A 732 34.18 3.71 11.35
C TYR A 732 33.31 3.80 10.10
N LEU A 733 32.66 4.94 9.85
CA LEU A 733 31.68 5.08 8.79
C LEU A 733 32.24 5.77 7.54
N ARG A 734 33.26 6.61 7.70
CA ARG A 734 33.86 7.37 6.60
C ARG A 734 35.29 7.82 6.94
N PRO A 735 36.10 8.17 5.93
CA PRO A 735 37.41 8.77 6.18
C PRO A 735 37.27 10.13 6.88
N GLU A 736 38.14 10.34 7.88
CA GLU A 736 38.27 11.63 8.57
C GLU A 736 38.81 12.69 7.61
N THR A 737 38.27 13.91 7.66
CA THR A 737 38.73 14.99 6.78
C THR A 737 40.07 15.56 7.25
N PRO A 738 40.92 16.08 6.35
CA PRO A 738 42.19 16.72 6.74
C PRO A 738 42.00 17.86 7.75
N GLU A 739 40.92 18.63 7.62
CA GLU A 739 40.58 19.71 8.54
C GLU A 739 40.32 19.18 9.95
N ARG A 740 39.65 18.03 10.06
CA ARG A 740 39.37 17.41 11.35
C ARG A 740 40.61 16.79 11.96
N GLN A 741 41.42 16.08 11.17
CA GLN A 741 42.71 15.55 11.63
C GLN A 741 43.58 16.65 12.23
N GLU A 742 43.66 17.80 11.56
CA GLU A 742 44.37 18.99 12.04
C GLU A 742 43.77 19.53 13.34
N ALA A 743 42.45 19.72 13.40
CA ALA A 743 41.76 20.27 14.56
C ALA A 743 41.92 19.38 15.80
N VAL A 744 41.74 18.05 15.63
CA VAL A 744 41.96 17.05 16.70
C VAL A 744 43.42 17.02 17.12
N ARG A 745 44.38 17.18 16.20
CA ARG A 745 45.81 17.23 16.53
C ARG A 745 46.13 18.47 17.37
N ARG A 746 45.66 19.65 16.95
CA ARG A 746 45.84 20.91 17.70
C ARG A 746 45.23 20.84 19.09
N LEU A 747 44.01 20.29 19.21
CA LEU A 747 43.35 20.14 20.51
C LEU A 747 44.14 19.22 21.45
N ARG A 748 44.69 18.12 20.93
CA ARG A 748 45.56 17.21 21.68
C ARG A 748 46.83 17.92 22.16
N GLU A 749 47.51 18.64 21.27
CA GLU A 749 48.73 19.40 21.58
C GLU A 749 48.45 20.49 22.63
N GLU A 750 47.36 21.24 22.47
CA GLU A 750 46.95 22.33 23.37
C GLU A 750 46.68 21.84 24.80
N LEU A 751 45.95 20.73 24.93
CA LEU A 751 45.60 20.16 26.24
C LEU A 751 46.65 19.19 26.80
N GLY A 752 47.74 18.97 26.04
CA GLY A 752 48.79 18.01 26.39
C GLY A 752 48.25 16.58 26.54
N VAL A 753 47.29 16.20 25.69
CA VAL A 753 46.65 14.88 25.67
C VAL A 753 47.32 13.99 24.62
N PRO A 754 48.00 12.89 25.01
CA PRO A 754 48.66 11.98 24.09
C PRO A 754 47.67 11.17 23.24
N SER A 755 48.20 10.55 22.19
CA SER A 755 47.39 9.74 21.28
C SER A 755 46.69 8.59 22.00
N TYR A 756 45.59 8.09 21.43
CA TYR A 756 44.86 6.95 21.99
C TYR A 756 45.77 5.73 22.21
N ALA A 757 46.64 5.41 21.24
CA ALA A 757 47.59 4.31 21.33
C ALA A 757 48.60 4.45 22.48
N GLU A 758 49.04 5.67 22.79
CA GLU A 758 49.93 5.92 23.93
C GLU A 758 49.18 5.77 25.26
N ARG A 759 47.93 6.26 25.33
CA ARG A 759 47.08 6.15 26.53
C ARG A 759 46.76 4.71 26.91
N GLN A 760 46.73 3.80 25.94
CA GLN A 760 46.54 2.37 26.19
C GLN A 760 47.70 1.75 27.01
N LYS A 761 48.91 2.32 26.93
CA LYS A 761 50.10 1.80 27.63
C LYS A 761 50.23 2.28 29.09
N TRP A 762 49.38 3.18 29.54
CA TRP A 762 49.50 3.81 30.85
C TRP A 762 49.11 2.88 32.00
N SER A 763 49.62 3.17 33.20
CA SER A 763 49.11 2.60 34.46
C SER A 763 47.83 3.30 34.92
N THR A 764 47.09 2.71 35.86
CA THR A 764 45.88 3.30 36.45
C THR A 764 46.19 4.67 37.07
N LYS A 765 47.31 4.80 37.80
CA LYS A 765 47.77 6.06 38.41
C LYS A 765 48.05 7.18 37.38
N GLN A 766 48.67 6.83 36.25
CA GLN A 766 48.94 7.82 35.17
C GLN A 766 47.64 8.33 34.56
N ARG A 767 46.63 7.47 34.42
CA ARG A 767 45.31 7.86 33.91
C ARG A 767 44.55 8.74 34.88
N GLU A 768 44.54 8.39 36.16
CA GLU A 768 43.88 9.20 37.19
C GLU A 768 44.44 10.62 37.23
N ALA A 769 45.76 10.77 37.13
CA ALA A 769 46.41 12.08 37.06
C ALA A 769 46.00 12.90 35.81
N MET A 770 45.72 12.23 34.69
CA MET A 770 45.30 12.89 33.45
C MET A 770 43.78 13.09 33.34
N ARG A 771 42.99 12.49 34.24
CA ARG A 771 41.53 12.45 34.16
C ARG A 771 40.89 13.85 34.00
N PRO A 772 41.31 14.92 34.72
CA PRO A 772 40.76 16.25 34.50
C PRO A 772 41.00 16.78 33.08
N ARG A 773 42.20 16.58 32.53
CA ARG A 773 42.54 17.00 31.16
C ARG A 773 41.83 16.16 30.11
N LEU A 774 41.66 14.86 30.34
CA LEU A 774 40.89 14.00 29.45
C LEU A 774 39.42 14.40 29.39
N ARG A 775 38.80 14.73 30.53
CA ARG A 775 37.42 15.24 30.57
C ARG A 775 37.28 16.52 29.76
N GLU A 776 38.20 17.46 29.94
CA GLU A 776 38.22 18.70 29.17
C GLU A 776 38.46 18.46 27.67
N TYR A 777 39.35 17.53 27.32
CA TYR A 777 39.59 17.12 25.94
C TYR A 777 38.35 16.54 25.29
N TYR A 778 37.65 15.61 25.94
CA TYR A 778 36.44 15.01 25.39
C TYR A 778 35.32 16.05 25.23
N ARG A 779 35.12 16.92 26.23
CA ARG A 779 34.15 18.03 26.13
C ARG A 779 34.42 18.90 24.90
N ARG A 780 35.67 19.35 24.70
CA ARG A 780 36.04 20.19 23.53
C ARG A 780 36.07 19.42 22.22
N TYR A 781 36.37 18.14 22.25
CA TYR A 781 36.30 17.25 21.08
C TYR A 781 34.85 17.13 20.60
N GLU A 782 33.89 17.04 21.52
CA GLU A 782 32.46 17.03 21.19
C GLU A 782 31.98 18.37 20.66
N GLU A 783 32.36 19.49 21.29
CA GLU A 783 32.03 20.84 20.78
C GLU A 783 32.59 21.09 19.38
N MET A 784 33.76 20.53 19.07
CA MET A 784 34.37 20.64 17.74
C MET A 784 33.52 19.98 16.66
N ALA A 785 32.71 18.95 16.99
CA ALA A 785 31.81 18.31 16.03
C ALA A 785 30.72 19.27 15.48
N GLU A 786 30.45 20.39 16.15
CA GLU A 786 29.54 21.43 15.68
C GLU A 786 30.14 22.30 14.56
N THR A 787 31.47 22.40 14.52
CA THR A 787 32.19 23.28 13.58
C THR A 787 32.99 22.52 12.52
N VAL A 788 33.30 21.25 12.81
CA VAL A 788 34.01 20.35 11.89
C VAL A 788 33.11 19.13 11.62
N PRO A 789 32.66 18.93 10.37
CA PRO A 789 31.71 17.88 10.04
C PRO A 789 32.18 16.48 10.46
N ILE A 790 31.24 15.74 11.06
CA ILE A 790 31.37 14.31 11.37
C ILE A 790 30.45 13.50 10.43
N ALA A 791 30.58 12.18 10.43
CA ALA A 791 29.67 11.28 9.74
C ALA A 791 28.21 11.60 10.10
N THR A 792 27.31 11.44 9.15
CA THR A 792 25.90 11.79 9.30
C THR A 792 25.05 10.53 9.44
N VAL A 793 23.77 10.71 9.77
CA VAL A 793 22.77 9.62 9.69
C VAL A 793 22.73 8.96 8.30
N LYS A 794 23.11 9.68 7.22
CA LYS A 794 23.19 9.10 5.88
C LYS A 794 24.36 8.13 5.77
N ASP A 795 25.54 8.53 6.21
CA ASP A 795 26.72 7.65 6.22
C ASP A 795 26.45 6.40 7.08
N PHE A 796 25.76 6.57 8.22
CA PHE A 796 25.31 5.45 9.05
C PHE A 796 24.37 4.49 8.30
N VAL A 797 23.36 5.01 7.60
CA VAL A 797 22.41 4.18 6.85
C VAL A 797 23.02 3.60 5.56
N ASP A 798 24.08 4.19 5.00
CA ASP A 798 24.84 3.57 3.89
C ASP A 798 25.45 2.22 4.30
N HIS A 799 25.89 2.10 5.55
CA HIS A 799 26.35 0.84 6.11
C HIS A 799 25.20 -0.16 6.31
N ILE A 800 24.01 0.30 6.73
CA ILE A 800 22.81 -0.54 6.81
C ILE A 800 22.45 -1.07 5.41
N ASP A 801 22.36 -0.21 4.39
CA ASP A 801 22.06 -0.59 3.01
C ASP A 801 23.04 -1.65 2.50
N HIS A 802 24.32 -1.44 2.76
CA HIS A 802 25.35 -2.38 2.36
C HIS A 802 25.17 -3.74 3.06
N ALA A 803 25.01 -3.75 4.39
CA ALA A 803 24.83 -4.98 5.16
C ALA A 803 23.56 -5.74 4.73
N VAL A 804 22.45 -5.03 4.51
CA VAL A 804 21.18 -5.63 4.04
C VAL A 804 21.37 -6.28 2.68
N ARG A 805 22.10 -5.65 1.76
CA ARG A 805 22.38 -6.20 0.43
C ARG A 805 23.23 -7.48 0.47
N VAL A 806 24.17 -7.60 1.41
CA VAL A 806 25.12 -8.73 1.47
C VAL A 806 24.62 -9.85 2.38
N ALA A 807 24.20 -9.51 3.60
CA ALA A 807 23.75 -10.46 4.62
C ALA A 807 22.24 -10.72 4.56
N GLY A 808 21.44 -9.83 3.97
CA GLY A 808 19.97 -9.91 3.95
C GLY A 808 19.32 -9.16 5.11
N ILE A 809 18.07 -8.71 4.92
CA ILE A 809 17.35 -7.85 5.88
C ILE A 809 17.19 -8.48 7.27
N ASP A 810 17.14 -9.80 7.34
CA ASP A 810 17.00 -10.52 8.60
C ASP A 810 18.29 -10.50 9.45
N HIS A 811 19.41 -9.98 8.95
CA HIS A 811 20.72 -10.09 9.61
C HIS A 811 21.33 -8.75 10.03
N VAL A 812 20.53 -7.68 10.05
CA VAL A 812 21.00 -6.31 10.30
C VAL A 812 20.21 -5.65 11.45
N GLY A 813 20.88 -4.89 12.30
CA GLY A 813 20.27 -4.05 13.33
C GLY A 813 21.10 -2.81 13.67
N ILE A 814 20.94 -2.26 14.87
CA ILE A 814 21.53 -1.00 15.34
C ILE A 814 22.21 -1.20 16.72
N GLY A 815 23.47 -0.79 16.82
CA GLY A 815 24.24 -0.77 18.07
C GLY A 815 25.07 0.49 18.16
N THR A 816 24.65 1.50 18.92
CA THR A 816 25.14 2.87 18.71
C THR A 816 26.57 3.11 19.15
N ASP A 817 27.04 2.37 20.16
CA ASP A 817 28.28 2.67 20.88
C ASP A 817 28.23 4.04 21.60
N PHE A 818 27.02 4.51 21.93
CA PHE A 818 26.83 5.72 22.73
C PHE A 818 27.50 5.59 24.09
N ASP A 819 28.05 6.71 24.57
CA ASP A 819 28.87 6.81 25.78
C ASP A 819 30.23 6.07 25.72
N GLY A 820 30.50 5.32 24.63
CA GLY A 820 31.78 4.68 24.28
C GLY A 820 32.57 5.39 23.17
N GLY A 821 31.89 6.27 22.41
CA GLY A 821 32.48 7.07 21.34
C GLY A 821 31.57 7.26 20.13
N GLY A 822 30.45 6.52 20.08
CA GLY A 822 29.40 6.64 19.10
C GLY A 822 28.77 8.03 19.09
N ALA A 823 28.71 8.63 17.91
CA ALA A 823 27.97 9.83 17.58
C ALA A 823 28.05 10.06 16.06
N VAL A 824 26.92 10.33 15.44
CA VAL A 824 26.86 10.88 14.08
C VAL A 824 25.95 12.11 14.05
N SER A 825 26.18 13.01 13.11
CA SER A 825 25.32 14.17 12.91
C SER A 825 23.90 13.73 12.52
N GLY A 826 22.92 14.19 13.30
CA GLY A 826 21.52 13.77 13.18
C GLY A 826 21.18 12.48 13.92
N PHE A 827 22.14 11.81 14.58
CA PHE A 827 21.88 10.76 15.56
C PHE A 827 22.98 10.77 16.64
N ALA A 828 23.07 11.89 17.37
CA ALA A 828 24.12 12.15 18.35
C ALA A 828 23.81 11.58 19.74
N ASN A 829 22.55 11.30 20.03
CA ASN A 829 22.07 10.69 21.27
C ASN A 829 20.71 10.02 21.02
N HIS A 830 20.20 9.25 22.00
CA HIS A 830 18.96 8.50 21.77
C HIS A 830 17.74 9.37 21.48
N ALA A 831 17.70 10.65 21.88
CA ALA A 831 16.56 11.52 21.56
C ALA A 831 16.38 11.77 20.05
N GLU A 832 17.40 11.47 19.24
CA GLU A 832 17.43 11.65 17.80
C GLU A 832 17.16 10.35 17.02
N ALA A 833 16.83 9.24 17.69
CA ALA A 833 16.61 7.94 17.06
C ALA A 833 15.59 7.96 15.90
N LEU A 834 14.57 8.81 15.98
CA LEU A 834 13.60 8.99 14.89
C LEU A 834 14.26 9.38 13.57
N ASN A 835 15.39 10.11 13.58
CA ASN A 835 16.09 10.53 12.37
C ASN A 835 16.64 9.34 11.56
N VAL A 836 17.05 8.26 12.23
CA VAL A 836 17.43 7.00 11.57
C VAL A 836 16.23 6.43 10.82
N THR A 837 15.06 6.40 11.48
CA THR A 837 13.83 5.89 10.86
C THR A 837 13.38 6.76 9.68
N ILE A 838 13.51 8.08 9.80
CA ILE A 838 13.25 9.03 8.71
C ILE A 838 14.13 8.70 7.51
N GLU A 839 15.42 8.46 7.72
CA GLU A 839 16.34 8.13 6.63
C GLU A 839 16.04 6.73 6.02
N LEU A 840 15.69 5.73 6.83
CA LEU A 840 15.25 4.41 6.33
C LEU A 840 13.97 4.52 5.48
N VAL A 841 12.97 5.27 5.94
CA VAL A 841 11.74 5.54 5.16
C VAL A 841 12.08 6.27 3.86
N ARG A 842 12.98 7.26 3.91
CA ARG A 842 13.43 8.02 2.74
C ARG A 842 14.11 7.12 1.70
N ARG A 843 14.80 6.06 2.14
CA ARG A 843 15.46 5.07 1.27
C ARG A 843 14.55 3.95 0.79
N GLY A 844 13.28 3.96 1.18
CA GLY A 844 12.27 3.02 0.67
C GLY A 844 12.17 1.71 1.43
N TYR A 845 12.72 1.61 2.64
CA TYR A 845 12.50 0.44 3.50
C TYR A 845 11.00 0.28 3.83
N SER A 846 10.55 -0.97 3.85
CA SER A 846 9.18 -1.29 4.26
C SER A 846 9.02 -1.15 5.78
N ASP A 847 7.78 -1.04 6.24
CA ASP A 847 7.48 -0.97 7.67
C ASP A 847 7.94 -2.24 8.41
N GLU A 848 7.91 -3.40 7.75
CA GLU A 848 8.41 -4.67 8.31
C GLU A 848 9.93 -4.65 8.43
N ASP A 849 10.63 -4.20 7.40
CA ASP A 849 12.10 -4.13 7.40
C ASP A 849 12.62 -3.21 8.50
N ILE A 850 11.98 -2.06 8.69
CA ILE A 850 12.34 -1.10 9.75
C ILE A 850 12.15 -1.73 11.14
N ARG A 851 11.05 -2.47 11.37
CA ARG A 851 10.82 -3.18 12.64
C ARG A 851 11.86 -4.28 12.89
N LYS A 852 12.31 -4.96 11.83
CA LYS A 852 13.38 -5.97 11.91
C LYS A 852 14.71 -5.33 12.31
N ILE A 853 15.10 -4.25 11.64
CA ILE A 853 16.35 -3.50 11.91
C ILE A 853 16.36 -2.97 13.35
N TRP A 854 15.25 -2.36 13.80
CA TRP A 854 15.21 -1.74 15.13
C TRP A 854 15.28 -2.72 16.30
N GLY A 855 14.91 -3.99 16.14
CA GLY A 855 14.98 -4.91 17.28
C GLY A 855 14.49 -6.32 16.98
N GLY A 856 13.63 -6.50 15.98
CA GLY A 856 13.09 -7.82 15.63
C GLY A 856 14.19 -8.86 15.35
N ASN A 857 15.25 -8.45 14.64
CA ASN A 857 16.38 -9.32 14.33
C ASN A 857 17.19 -9.70 15.58
N LEU A 858 17.43 -8.75 16.49
CA LEU A 858 18.15 -8.98 17.75
C LEU A 858 17.38 -9.95 18.65
N LEU A 859 16.06 -9.74 18.82
CA LEU A 859 15.22 -10.61 19.62
C LEU A 859 15.16 -12.03 19.03
N ARG A 860 15.06 -12.15 17.70
CA ARG A 860 15.12 -13.46 17.02
C ARG A 860 16.45 -14.16 17.26
N LEU A 861 17.58 -13.46 17.09
CA LEU A 861 18.91 -13.99 17.37
C LEU A 861 18.98 -14.54 18.80
N TRP A 862 18.59 -13.72 19.77
CA TRP A 862 18.66 -14.05 21.18
C TRP A 862 17.80 -15.28 21.51
N ARG A 863 16.57 -15.40 20.96
CA ARG A 863 15.74 -16.61 21.10
C ARG A 863 16.43 -17.86 20.56
N ARG A 864 17.11 -17.77 19.41
CA ARG A 864 17.85 -18.90 18.83
C ARG A 864 19.03 -19.31 19.70
N VAL A 865 19.71 -18.35 20.33
CA VAL A 865 20.80 -18.64 21.27
C VAL A 865 20.25 -19.32 22.54
N GLU A 866 19.14 -18.85 23.11
CA GLU A 866 18.50 -19.51 24.25
C GLU A 866 18.06 -20.94 23.91
N ALA A 867 17.59 -21.20 22.68
CA ALA A 867 17.17 -22.53 22.25
C ALA A 867 18.31 -23.56 22.18
N VAL A 868 19.57 -23.12 22.06
CA VAL A 868 20.76 -23.98 22.09
C VAL A 868 21.25 -24.26 23.52
N SER A 869 20.82 -23.46 24.49
CA SER A 869 21.20 -23.59 25.90
C SER A 869 20.85 -24.96 26.46
N THR A 870 21.74 -25.51 27.28
CA THR A 870 21.50 -26.75 28.04
C THR A 870 21.24 -26.48 29.53
N LYS A 871 21.43 -25.24 30.00
CA LYS A 871 21.02 -24.78 31.32
C LYS A 871 19.51 -24.46 31.26
N ARG A 872 18.70 -25.37 31.82
CA ARG A 872 17.25 -25.18 32.01
C ARG A 872 16.96 -24.49 33.33
#